data_AF-A0A7S4RFA4-F1
#
_entry.id   AF-A0A7S4RFA4-F1
#
_cell.length_a   1.000
_cell.length_b   1.000
_cell.length_c   1.000
_cell.angle_alpha   90.00
_cell.angle_beta   90.00
_cell.angle_gamma   90.00
#
_symmetry.space_group_name_H-M   'P 1'
#
loop_
_entity.id
_entity.type
_entity.pdbx_description
1 polymer ?
#
loop_
_entity_poly.entity_id
_entity_poly.type
_entity_poly.pdbx_seq_one_letter_code
_entity_poly.pdbx_strand_id
1 'polypeptide(L)'
;MAKALSLTERLTSREEVHPSELDHALETRARMHRAGAPYSPVYPTTGRLFPGTYYLNGIDLKWTRTYSRVPLDAKMEPHETSLAPPIVLRLAKRDEVSCPVTGKLEVLSSAQEGHSDLHTEAKKRVACVITGISAGLPRTDGKVFESDNLDRLVRGDQCIAPISGSIKMAMLDKNIVQVKKLPGGKIQRVPFKTEKDIASIAAVMGTVNLTAAYGVPPGLAETMDIAAQVAVAAGMEALKSAGLVSGKSNSPEEWKLPERYRDTTGVVYASSFPAMDAAVGEVMKYLQSKTVAAADSARLIAALRSRLIRASHDREISDDDEAAFARLLSRAKETEEGPLGEEITQLSKPYQFDRKFLFRVLVLGNAQLAQLAGCRGPNTQTNAACAGTTQAIAMAQDMLISGRAERLVVIAGDNASGDTLMPWLGSGFRALGAATACEAVEDAACPFDRRRSGMILGSGAIGMVLETETSCQERLKITSSNPFSMKARLLATQYSNSAYHGAALDRKHIASEMKRFLADIELIHGIGKAEIATHGVYFSHETSTHASDASSCAGNEIAALREAFGDELLSKLLILNTKGFTGHPMGVSFEDVCAVEVLLRQTVPPVPNYKEKDAYLGELKISKGGPYACRYALRFAAGFGSQVAFALYATAQYE
;
A
#
# COMPACT_ATOMS: atom_id res chain seq x y z
N MET A 1 1.09 29.83 21.70
CA MET A 1 0.96 28.35 21.82
C MET A 1 -0.48 27.86 22.02
N ALA A 2 -1.39 28.58 22.69
CA ALA A 2 -2.80 28.18 22.81
C ALA A 2 -3.66 28.36 21.52
N LYS A 3 -3.20 29.11 20.51
CA LYS A 3 -3.90 29.26 19.21
C LYS A 3 -3.68 28.09 18.22
N ALA A 4 -2.87 27.10 18.56
CA ALA A 4 -2.56 25.95 17.67
C ALA A 4 -3.44 24.71 17.93
N LEU A 5 -4.34 24.75 18.92
CA LEU A 5 -5.11 23.57 19.38
C LEU A 5 -6.61 23.62 19.07
N SER A 6 -7.10 24.62 18.37
CA SER A 6 -8.53 24.74 18.08
C SER A 6 -8.89 24.14 16.70
N LEU A 7 -8.49 22.89 16.47
CA LEU A 7 -8.86 22.18 15.23
C LEU A 7 -10.38 22.00 15.13
N THR A 8 -11.04 21.70 16.25
CA THR A 8 -12.50 21.66 16.33
C THR A 8 -13.09 23.04 16.05
N GLU A 9 -12.61 24.10 16.70
CA GLU A 9 -13.06 25.47 16.43
C GLU A 9 -12.80 25.93 14.99
N ARG A 10 -11.70 25.51 14.34
CA ARG A 10 -11.40 25.81 12.93
C ARG A 10 -12.24 25.00 11.94
N LEU A 11 -12.57 23.76 12.29
CA LEU A 11 -13.51 22.91 11.51
C LEU A 11 -14.96 23.34 11.73
N THR A 12 -15.30 23.82 12.93
CA THR A 12 -16.61 24.37 13.30
C THR A 12 -16.77 25.79 12.77
N SER A 13 -15.71 26.60 12.73
CA SER A 13 -15.76 27.97 12.22
C SER A 13 -15.78 28.05 10.71
N ARG A 14 -15.47 26.96 9.99
CA ARG A 14 -15.38 26.90 8.51
C ARG A 14 -14.97 28.26 7.97
N GLU A 15 -13.76 28.73 8.34
CA GLU A 15 -13.33 30.12 8.11
C GLU A 15 -13.96 30.65 6.83
N GLU A 16 -14.88 31.61 7.01
CA GLU A 16 -15.60 32.24 5.92
C GLU A 16 -14.54 32.72 4.95
N VAL A 17 -14.36 32.01 3.84
CA VAL A 17 -13.51 32.46 2.76
C VAL A 17 -14.18 33.73 2.30
N HIS A 18 -13.51 34.86 2.52
CA HIS A 18 -14.08 36.15 2.14
C HIS A 18 -14.47 36.04 0.66
N PRO A 19 -15.66 36.52 0.24
CA PRO A 19 -16.13 36.33 -1.13
C PRO A 19 -15.05 36.66 -2.17
N SER A 20 -14.25 37.70 -1.93
CA SER A 20 -13.12 38.08 -2.79
C SER A 20 -12.01 37.04 -2.95
N GLU A 21 -11.75 36.20 -1.95
CA GLU A 21 -10.71 35.18 -1.96
C GLU A 21 -11.20 33.91 -2.69
N LEU A 22 -12.49 33.58 -2.52
CA LEU A 22 -13.17 32.58 -3.33
C LEU A 22 -13.27 33.05 -4.79
N ASP A 23 -13.65 34.31 -5.01
CA ASP A 23 -13.72 34.95 -6.33
C ASP A 23 -12.35 34.93 -7.01
N HIS A 24 -11.27 35.20 -6.28
CA HIS A 24 -9.91 35.13 -6.81
C HIS A 24 -9.50 33.71 -7.22
N ALA A 25 -9.84 32.70 -6.40
CA ALA A 25 -9.59 31.30 -6.73
C ALA A 25 -10.41 30.85 -7.95
N LEU A 26 -11.66 31.28 -8.05
CA LEU A 26 -12.55 31.01 -9.18
C LEU A 26 -12.08 31.73 -10.46
N GLU A 27 -11.62 32.97 -10.35
CA GLU A 27 -11.10 33.78 -11.45
C GLU A 27 -9.76 33.21 -11.98
N THR A 28 -8.89 32.74 -11.08
CA THR A 28 -7.67 32.02 -11.43
C THR A 28 -7.99 30.75 -12.22
N ARG A 29 -8.99 29.98 -11.77
CA ARG A 29 -9.46 28.77 -12.45
C ARG A 29 -10.12 29.07 -13.81
N ALA A 30 -10.84 30.18 -13.91
CA ALA A 30 -11.41 30.68 -15.16
C ALA A 30 -10.33 31.14 -16.14
N ARG A 31 -9.23 31.74 -15.67
CA ARG A 31 -8.07 32.09 -16.50
C ARG A 31 -7.36 30.84 -17.04
N MET A 32 -7.17 29.80 -16.23
CA MET A 32 -6.56 28.54 -16.68
C MET A 32 -7.42 27.81 -17.72
N HIS A 33 -8.74 27.89 -17.60
CA HIS A 33 -9.66 27.31 -18.60
C HIS A 33 -9.69 28.13 -19.90
N ARG A 34 -9.62 29.47 -19.81
CA ARG A 34 -9.46 30.36 -20.97
C ARG A 34 -8.16 30.13 -21.75
N ALA A 35 -7.16 29.49 -21.12
CA ALA A 35 -5.90 29.08 -21.76
C ALA A 35 -5.96 27.70 -22.45
N GLY A 36 -7.15 27.12 -22.64
CA GLY A 36 -7.33 25.91 -23.46
C GLY A 36 -7.26 24.58 -22.71
N ALA A 37 -7.32 24.58 -21.38
CA ALA A 37 -7.41 23.34 -20.61
C ALA A 37 -8.83 22.72 -20.74
N PRO A 38 -8.97 21.47 -21.25
CA PRO A 38 -10.28 20.83 -21.37
C PRO A 38 -10.85 20.49 -19.99
N TYR A 39 -12.13 20.77 -19.78
CA TYR A 39 -12.87 20.41 -18.57
C TYR A 39 -14.32 20.07 -18.91
N SER A 40 -14.80 18.93 -18.39
CA SER A 40 -16.22 18.56 -18.39
C SER A 40 -16.80 18.76 -16.99
N PRO A 41 -17.92 19.49 -16.82
CA PRO A 41 -18.62 19.57 -15.56
C PRO A 41 -19.07 18.17 -15.11
N VAL A 42 -18.72 17.79 -13.88
CA VAL A 42 -19.42 16.71 -13.20
C VAL A 42 -20.77 17.28 -12.79
N TYR A 43 -21.86 16.79 -13.38
CA TYR A 43 -23.22 17.11 -12.95
C TYR A 43 -23.60 16.11 -11.85
N PRO A 44 -23.58 16.50 -10.57
CA PRO A 44 -24.02 15.61 -9.52
C PRO A 44 -25.54 15.69 -9.44
N THR A 45 -26.22 14.55 -9.42
CA THR A 45 -27.53 14.49 -8.80
C THR A 45 -27.35 14.85 -7.33
N THR A 46 -28.11 15.83 -6.84
CA THR A 46 -27.96 16.40 -5.49
C THR A 46 -28.06 15.38 -4.36
N GLY A 47 -28.68 14.22 -4.60
CA GLY A 47 -28.72 13.08 -3.68
C GLY A 47 -27.43 12.25 -3.58
N ARG A 48 -26.40 12.54 -4.38
CA ARG A 48 -25.08 11.85 -4.35
C ARG A 48 -23.97 12.67 -3.67
N LEU A 49 -24.25 13.92 -3.33
CA LEU A 49 -23.29 14.81 -2.69
C LEU A 49 -23.63 14.99 -1.20
N PHE A 50 -22.59 15.12 -0.38
CA PHE A 50 -22.78 15.40 1.04
C PHE A 50 -23.49 16.74 1.26
N PRO A 51 -24.37 16.85 2.29
CA PRO A 51 -24.94 18.13 2.72
C PRO A 51 -23.87 19.22 2.89
N GLY A 52 -24.14 20.41 2.35
CA GLY A 52 -23.21 21.54 2.37
C GLY A 52 -22.16 21.56 1.27
N THR A 53 -22.12 20.58 0.35
CA THR A 53 -21.20 20.54 -0.81
C THR A 53 -21.62 21.58 -1.86
N TYR A 54 -20.67 22.42 -2.30
CA TYR A 54 -20.87 23.29 -3.46
C TYR A 54 -20.56 22.52 -4.74
N TYR A 55 -21.42 22.65 -5.73
CA TYR A 55 -21.25 22.04 -7.04
C TYR A 55 -21.56 23.04 -8.14
N LEU A 56 -20.92 22.83 -9.29
CA LEU A 56 -21.12 23.67 -10.46
C LEU A 56 -22.52 23.37 -11.01
N ASN A 57 -23.38 24.38 -10.97
CA ASN A 57 -24.78 24.29 -11.41
C ASN A 57 -24.95 24.77 -12.86
N GLY A 58 -24.06 25.64 -13.35
CA GLY A 58 -24.09 26.09 -14.74
C GLY A 58 -22.84 26.84 -15.16
N ILE A 59 -22.61 26.92 -16.46
CA ILE A 59 -21.69 27.86 -17.10
C ILE A 59 -22.50 28.57 -18.19
N ASP A 60 -22.54 29.90 -18.16
CA ASP A 60 -23.27 30.69 -19.16
C ASP A 60 -22.46 30.89 -20.45
N LEU A 61 -23.10 31.50 -21.45
CA LEU A 61 -22.52 31.77 -22.77
C LEU A 61 -21.34 32.77 -22.76
N LYS A 62 -21.10 33.45 -21.63
CA LYS A 62 -19.94 34.32 -21.41
C LYS A 62 -18.86 33.63 -20.59
N TRP A 63 -18.98 32.32 -20.37
CA TRP A 63 -18.10 31.50 -19.53
C TRP A 63 -18.16 31.83 -18.03
N THR A 64 -19.22 32.49 -17.58
CA THR A 64 -19.48 32.77 -16.17
C THR A 64 -20.01 31.50 -15.50
N ARG A 65 -19.40 31.09 -14.38
CA ARG A 65 -19.76 29.87 -13.66
C ARG A 65 -20.72 30.18 -12.51
N THR A 66 -21.80 29.41 -12.40
CA THR A 66 -22.79 29.52 -11.32
C THR A 66 -22.74 28.25 -10.46
N TYR A 67 -22.62 28.41 -9.14
CA TYR A 67 -22.51 27.31 -8.20
C TYR A 67 -23.77 27.21 -7.32
N SER A 68 -24.17 25.99 -7.01
CA SER A 68 -25.23 25.69 -6.04
C SER A 68 -24.65 24.92 -4.87
N ARG A 69 -25.32 24.95 -3.72
CA ARG A 69 -24.91 24.23 -2.51
C ARG A 69 -26.00 23.27 -2.07
N VAL A 70 -25.65 22.04 -1.73
CA VAL A 70 -26.57 21.13 -1.07
C VAL A 70 -26.94 21.71 0.30
N PRO A 71 -28.23 21.85 0.67
CA PRO A 71 -28.62 22.31 2.01
C PRO A 71 -27.99 21.44 3.11
N LEU A 72 -27.64 22.05 4.26
CA LEU A 72 -26.93 21.36 5.35
C LEU A 72 -27.78 20.30 6.07
N ASP A 73 -29.10 20.39 5.93
CA ASP A 73 -30.12 19.58 6.58
C ASP A 73 -30.77 18.53 5.65
N ALA A 74 -30.27 18.40 4.42
CA ALA A 74 -30.79 17.44 3.46
C ALA A 74 -30.59 15.98 3.93
N LYS A 75 -31.67 15.19 3.95
CA LYS A 75 -31.62 13.72 4.15
C LYS A 75 -31.25 13.02 2.84
N MET A 76 -30.38 12.00 2.92
CA MET A 76 -30.08 11.13 1.78
C MET A 76 -31.20 10.10 1.64
N GLU A 77 -32.01 10.20 0.60
CA GLU A 77 -33.14 9.29 0.36
C GLU A 77 -32.70 7.97 -0.32
N PRO A 78 -33.33 6.81 0.01
CA PRO A 78 -33.11 5.56 -0.69
C PRO A 78 -33.73 5.59 -2.09
N HIS A 79 -32.87 5.30 -3.06
CA HIS A 79 -33.06 5.12 -4.51
C HIS A 79 -34.50 4.95 -5.06
N GLU A 80 -34.94 5.91 -5.88
CA GLU A 80 -35.95 5.69 -6.92
C GLU A 80 -35.27 5.48 -8.29
N THR A 81 -35.77 4.49 -9.04
CA THR A 81 -35.21 3.90 -10.27
C THR A 81 -35.62 4.59 -11.58
N SER A 82 -36.10 5.82 -11.54
CA SER A 82 -36.31 6.62 -12.75
C SER A 82 -35.65 7.97 -12.53
N LEU A 83 -34.78 8.44 -13.45
CA LEU A 83 -34.41 9.86 -13.68
C LEU A 83 -33.03 9.96 -14.36
N ALA A 84 -33.01 9.81 -15.68
CA ALA A 84 -32.09 10.63 -16.49
C ALA A 84 -32.79 12.00 -16.72
N PRO A 85 -32.13 13.15 -16.50
CA PRO A 85 -32.75 14.46 -16.71
C PRO A 85 -33.08 14.74 -18.19
N PRO A 86 -34.18 15.46 -18.50
CA PRO A 86 -34.66 15.73 -19.86
C PRO A 86 -33.69 16.42 -20.83
N ILE A 87 -32.58 16.98 -20.35
CA ILE A 87 -31.53 17.57 -21.19
C ILE A 87 -30.58 16.52 -21.77
N VAL A 88 -30.41 15.36 -21.11
CA VAL A 88 -29.79 14.15 -21.69
C VAL A 88 -30.67 13.62 -22.84
N LEU A 89 -31.99 13.82 -22.72
CA LEU A 89 -32.99 13.54 -23.76
C LEU A 89 -33.11 14.66 -24.84
N ARG A 90 -32.53 15.86 -24.62
CA ARG A 90 -32.49 17.00 -25.57
C ARG A 90 -31.14 17.17 -26.28
N LEU A 91 -30.02 16.83 -25.66
CA LEU A 91 -28.69 16.80 -26.30
C LEU A 91 -28.60 15.69 -27.37
N ALA A 92 -29.50 14.70 -27.27
CA ALA A 92 -29.82 13.74 -28.32
C ALA A 92 -30.54 14.36 -29.55
N LYS A 93 -30.80 15.67 -29.56
CA LYS A 93 -31.52 16.39 -30.62
C LYS A 93 -30.68 17.49 -31.29
N ARG A 94 -29.45 17.13 -31.70
CA ARG A 94 -28.86 17.56 -33.00
C ARG A 94 -28.41 19.03 -33.13
N ASP A 95 -27.49 19.46 -34.01
CA ASP A 95 -26.68 18.87 -35.10
C ASP A 95 -25.42 19.75 -35.29
N GLU A 96 -24.23 19.13 -35.37
CA GLU A 96 -23.12 19.47 -36.31
C GLU A 96 -22.30 20.78 -36.14
N VAL A 97 -21.02 20.66 -35.72
CA VAL A 97 -19.75 21.19 -36.34
C VAL A 97 -18.60 20.64 -35.46
N SER A 98 -17.63 19.86 -35.94
CA SER A 98 -16.73 20.19 -37.04
C SER A 98 -17.11 19.48 -38.35
N CYS A 99 -18.02 20.15 -39.08
CA CYS A 99 -18.78 19.78 -40.28
C CYS A 99 -19.87 18.67 -40.18
N PRO A 100 -21.06 18.92 -40.76
CA PRO A 100 -22.22 18.04 -40.79
C PRO A 100 -22.00 16.55 -41.08
N VAL A 101 -22.34 15.68 -40.14
CA VAL A 101 -22.54 14.25 -40.41
C VAL A 101 -24.01 14.07 -40.78
N THR A 102 -24.30 14.19 -42.07
CA THR A 102 -25.61 13.88 -42.66
C THR A 102 -25.87 12.37 -42.57
N GLY A 103 -26.30 11.91 -41.41
CA GLY A 103 -26.68 10.53 -41.11
C GLY A 103 -27.82 10.51 -40.10
N LYS A 104 -28.88 9.74 -40.38
CA LYS A 104 -30.02 9.56 -39.45
C LYS A 104 -29.52 8.89 -38.17
N LEU A 105 -29.88 9.46 -37.01
CA LEU A 105 -29.59 8.89 -35.69
C LEU A 105 -30.66 7.84 -35.36
N GLU A 106 -30.22 6.61 -35.12
CA GLU A 106 -31.06 5.42 -34.97
C GLU A 106 -30.94 4.88 -33.53
N VAL A 107 -32.07 4.46 -32.93
CA VAL A 107 -32.17 4.14 -31.48
C VAL A 107 -31.80 2.69 -31.21
N LEU A 108 -30.62 2.43 -30.67
CA LEU A 108 -30.11 1.07 -30.62
C LEU A 108 -30.79 0.18 -29.57
N SER A 109 -31.54 -0.80 -30.04
CA SER A 109 -32.11 -1.86 -29.23
C SER A 109 -31.61 -3.20 -29.76
N SER A 110 -31.32 -4.16 -28.89
CA SER A 110 -30.92 -5.53 -29.31
C SER A 110 -32.00 -6.26 -30.11
N ALA A 111 -33.22 -5.72 -30.13
CA ALA A 111 -34.36 -6.23 -30.88
C ALA A 111 -34.57 -5.53 -32.25
N GLN A 112 -33.77 -4.49 -32.58
CA GLN A 112 -33.84 -3.79 -33.87
C GLN A 112 -32.63 -4.14 -34.74
N GLU A 113 -32.88 -4.52 -35.99
CA GLU A 113 -31.83 -4.84 -36.96
C GLU A 113 -30.94 -3.63 -37.25
N GLY A 114 -29.61 -3.83 -37.25
CA GLY A 114 -28.60 -2.77 -37.47
C GLY A 114 -28.05 -2.12 -36.19
N HIS A 115 -28.62 -2.44 -35.03
CA HIS A 115 -28.34 -1.76 -33.77
C HIS A 115 -27.38 -2.47 -32.80
N SER A 116 -26.91 -3.66 -33.15
CA SER A 116 -25.98 -4.43 -32.33
C SER A 116 -24.64 -3.71 -32.11
N ASP A 117 -24.15 -3.01 -33.14
CA ASP A 117 -22.77 -2.53 -33.17
C ASP A 117 -22.52 -1.32 -32.27
N LEU A 118 -23.43 -0.34 -32.21
CA LEU A 118 -23.24 0.79 -31.28
C LEU A 118 -23.78 0.57 -29.85
N HIS A 119 -24.59 -0.48 -29.62
CA HIS A 119 -24.82 -1.01 -28.27
C HIS A 119 -23.54 -1.69 -27.72
N THR A 120 -22.81 -2.39 -28.58
CA THR A 120 -21.49 -2.96 -28.30
C THR A 120 -20.44 -1.86 -28.04
N GLU A 121 -20.56 -0.70 -28.69
CA GLU A 121 -19.67 0.45 -28.50
C GLU A 121 -19.88 1.20 -27.17
N ALA A 122 -21.11 1.29 -26.67
CA ALA A 122 -21.42 1.86 -25.35
C ALA A 122 -20.97 0.98 -24.17
N LYS A 123 -20.86 -0.35 -24.37
CA LYS A 123 -20.17 -1.26 -23.44
C LYS A 123 -18.66 -0.97 -23.33
N LYS A 124 -18.05 -0.28 -24.31
CA LYS A 124 -16.63 0.13 -24.29
C LYS A 124 -16.32 1.31 -23.36
N ARG A 125 -17.14 1.61 -22.34
CA ARG A 125 -16.70 2.52 -21.24
C ARG A 125 -15.36 2.00 -20.74
N VAL A 126 -14.35 2.87 -20.57
CA VAL A 126 -12.95 2.50 -20.29
C VAL A 126 -12.88 1.44 -19.20
N ALA A 127 -12.86 0.18 -19.63
CA ALA A 127 -12.65 -0.95 -18.75
C ALA A 127 -11.16 -0.97 -18.43
N CYS A 128 -10.82 -1.05 -17.15
CA CYS A 128 -9.44 -1.14 -16.73
C CYS A 128 -9.05 -2.61 -16.72
N VAL A 129 -7.98 -2.94 -17.42
CA VAL A 129 -7.47 -4.30 -17.52
C VAL A 129 -6.08 -4.37 -16.92
N ILE A 130 -5.72 -5.54 -16.38
CA ILE A 130 -4.40 -5.79 -15.81
C ILE A 130 -3.65 -6.67 -16.80
N THR A 131 -2.50 -6.19 -17.27
CA THR A 131 -1.69 -6.89 -18.28
C THR A 131 -0.36 -7.39 -17.71
N GLY A 132 0.15 -6.77 -16.65
CA GLY A 132 1.38 -7.18 -15.97
C GLY A 132 1.23 -7.15 -14.47
N ILE A 133 1.82 -8.12 -13.79
CA ILE A 133 1.96 -8.17 -12.34
C ILE A 133 3.31 -8.76 -11.94
N SER A 134 3.78 -8.40 -10.76
CA SER A 134 4.98 -8.96 -10.13
C SER A 134 4.85 -8.93 -8.60
N ALA A 135 5.57 -9.83 -7.92
CA ALA A 135 5.68 -9.85 -6.47
C ALA A 135 7.14 -10.10 -6.07
N GLY A 136 7.67 -9.22 -5.22
CA GLY A 136 8.90 -9.41 -4.48
C GLY A 136 8.56 -9.97 -3.09
N LEU A 137 8.72 -11.29 -2.93
CA LEU A 137 8.34 -11.98 -1.70
C LEU A 137 9.45 -11.94 -0.65
N PRO A 138 9.10 -11.85 0.65
CA PRO A 138 10.06 -12.04 1.72
C PRO A 138 10.66 -13.46 1.68
N ARG A 139 11.96 -13.54 1.99
CA ARG A 139 12.75 -14.77 2.12
C ARG A 139 14.07 -14.44 2.79
N THR A 140 14.58 -15.37 3.59
CA THR A 140 15.84 -15.20 4.34
C THR A 140 17.08 -15.47 3.49
N ASP A 141 16.95 -16.20 2.39
CA ASP A 141 18.01 -16.53 1.45
C ASP A 141 17.70 -16.01 0.04
N GLY A 142 18.71 -15.78 -0.80
CA GLY A 142 18.50 -15.47 -2.23
C GLY A 142 17.96 -14.07 -2.54
N LYS A 143 17.32 -13.94 -3.71
CA LYS A 143 16.84 -12.67 -4.27
C LYS A 143 15.36 -12.46 -4.00
N VAL A 144 14.97 -11.21 -3.74
CA VAL A 144 13.56 -10.85 -3.52
C VAL A 144 12.67 -11.17 -4.73
N PHE A 145 13.21 -11.05 -5.95
CA PHE A 145 12.52 -11.37 -7.19
C PHE A 145 13.09 -12.65 -7.82
N GLU A 146 12.27 -13.69 -7.84
CA GLU A 146 12.53 -14.96 -8.54
C GLU A 146 11.34 -15.32 -9.43
N SER A 147 11.57 -16.15 -10.45
CA SER A 147 10.55 -16.48 -11.45
C SER A 147 9.34 -17.24 -10.89
N ASP A 148 9.49 -17.93 -9.76
CA ASP A 148 8.45 -18.75 -9.14
C ASP A 148 7.67 -18.01 -8.04
N ASN A 149 7.97 -16.72 -7.74
CA ASN A 149 7.34 -15.98 -6.65
C ASN A 149 5.80 -15.96 -6.74
N LEU A 150 5.23 -15.80 -7.94
CA LEU A 150 3.77 -15.84 -8.10
C LEU A 150 3.20 -17.22 -7.78
N ASP A 151 3.91 -18.28 -8.14
CA ASP A 151 3.53 -19.66 -7.81
C ASP A 151 3.58 -19.89 -6.29
N ARG A 152 4.66 -19.44 -5.64
CA ARG A 152 4.83 -19.49 -4.17
C ARG A 152 3.70 -18.76 -3.45
N LEU A 153 3.32 -17.58 -3.95
CA LEU A 153 2.23 -16.77 -3.39
C LEU A 153 0.89 -17.51 -3.47
N VAL A 154 0.58 -18.16 -4.60
CA VAL A 154 -0.67 -18.92 -4.79
C VAL A 154 -0.65 -20.25 -4.03
N ARG A 155 0.49 -20.91 -3.91
CA ARG A 155 0.64 -22.13 -3.08
C ARG A 155 0.51 -21.85 -1.59
N GLY A 156 0.76 -20.61 -1.16
CA GLY A 156 0.78 -20.22 0.24
C GLY A 156 2.07 -20.61 0.95
N ASP A 157 3.21 -20.55 0.24
CA ASP A 157 4.51 -20.91 0.79
C ASP A 157 4.89 -19.98 1.96
N GLN A 158 5.36 -20.57 3.06
CA GLN A 158 5.74 -19.83 4.27
C GLN A 158 6.99 -18.96 4.04
N CYS A 159 6.86 -17.65 4.29
CA CYS A 159 7.91 -16.64 4.14
C CYS A 159 8.36 -16.02 5.47
N ILE A 160 7.77 -16.44 6.59
CA ILE A 160 8.07 -15.95 7.94
C ILE A 160 9.21 -16.77 8.54
N ALA A 161 10.18 -16.08 9.14
CA ALA A 161 11.35 -16.69 9.76
C ALA A 161 11.66 -16.03 11.12
N PRO A 162 12.46 -16.69 11.98
CA PRO A 162 12.99 -16.09 13.19
C PRO A 162 13.81 -14.83 12.91
N ILE A 163 13.66 -13.81 13.74
CA ILE A 163 14.54 -12.64 13.71
C ILE A 163 15.83 -12.91 14.49
N SER A 164 16.91 -12.22 14.11
CA SER A 164 18.23 -12.39 14.73
C SER A 164 18.25 -11.97 16.21
N GLY A 165 19.15 -12.58 16.98
CA GLY A 165 19.36 -12.22 18.39
C GLY A 165 19.79 -10.75 18.58
N SER A 166 20.50 -10.17 17.61
CA SER A 166 20.90 -8.75 17.66
C SER A 166 19.70 -7.81 17.55
N ILE A 167 18.73 -8.11 16.68
CA ILE A 167 17.48 -7.33 16.60
C ILE A 167 16.70 -7.47 17.91
N LYS A 168 16.59 -8.68 18.46
CA LYS A 168 15.91 -8.92 19.74
C LYS A 168 16.51 -8.08 20.88
N MET A 169 17.83 -8.12 21.03
CA MET A 169 18.53 -7.32 22.04
C MET A 169 18.31 -5.81 21.81
N ALA A 170 18.43 -5.35 20.56
CA ALA A 170 18.18 -3.95 20.21
C ALA A 170 16.74 -3.49 20.52
N MET A 171 15.76 -4.39 20.51
CA MET A 171 14.39 -4.11 20.96
C MET A 171 14.30 -4.05 22.49
N LEU A 172 14.89 -5.01 23.21
CA LEU A 172 14.89 -5.04 24.68
C LEU A 172 15.55 -3.79 25.28
N ASP A 173 16.65 -3.34 24.70
CA ASP A 173 17.40 -2.16 25.14
C ASP A 173 16.60 -0.85 25.05
N LYS A 174 15.46 -0.86 24.34
CA LYS A 174 14.57 0.32 24.23
C LYS A 174 13.62 0.50 25.40
N ASN A 175 13.68 -0.37 26.42
CA ASN A 175 12.85 -0.26 27.64
C ASN A 175 11.36 -0.11 27.32
N ILE A 176 10.86 -0.96 26.41
CA ILE A 176 9.52 -0.85 25.86
C ILE A 176 8.47 -1.06 26.96
N VAL A 177 7.41 -0.25 26.95
CA VAL A 177 6.26 -0.38 27.85
C VAL A 177 4.98 -0.50 27.04
N GLN A 178 4.30 -1.64 27.16
CA GLN A 178 2.99 -1.84 26.58
C GLN A 178 1.91 -1.23 27.47
N VAL A 179 0.96 -0.52 26.86
CA VAL A 179 -0.21 0.01 27.54
C VAL A 179 -1.40 -0.93 27.29
N LYS A 180 -1.85 -1.65 28.32
CA LYS A 180 -3.04 -2.52 28.27
C LYS A 180 -4.22 -1.80 28.91
N LYS A 181 -5.35 -1.75 28.20
CA LYS A 181 -6.63 -1.29 28.75
C LYS A 181 -7.34 -2.51 29.34
N LEU A 182 -7.56 -2.50 30.64
CA LEU A 182 -8.30 -3.52 31.37
C LEU A 182 -9.81 -3.21 31.39
N PRO A 183 -10.66 -4.20 31.67
CA PRO A 183 -12.08 -3.97 31.91
C PRO A 183 -12.32 -2.86 32.96
N GLY A 184 -13.32 -2.01 32.72
CA GLY A 184 -13.62 -0.86 33.60
C GLY A 184 -12.74 0.38 33.37
N GLY A 185 -11.98 0.44 32.26
CA GLY A 185 -11.23 1.63 31.85
C GLY A 185 -9.89 1.83 32.57
N LYS A 186 -9.49 0.90 33.45
CA LYS A 186 -8.17 0.92 34.11
C LYS A 186 -7.07 0.70 33.07
N ILE A 187 -6.00 1.48 33.17
CA ILE A 187 -4.83 1.37 32.30
C ILE A 187 -3.71 0.67 33.08
N GLN A 188 -3.18 -0.42 32.52
CA GLN A 188 -2.01 -1.12 33.03
C GLN A 188 -0.82 -0.84 32.11
N ARG A 189 0.33 -0.52 32.70
CA ARG A 189 1.61 -0.39 32.00
C ARG A 189 2.44 -1.64 32.26
N VAL A 190 2.80 -2.35 31.20
CA VAL A 190 3.53 -3.62 31.27
C VAL A 190 4.89 -3.40 30.59
N PRO A 191 5.98 -3.27 31.37
CA PRO A 191 7.33 -3.18 30.80
C PRO A 191 7.75 -4.53 30.23
N PHE A 192 8.42 -4.51 29.08
CA PHE A 192 9.06 -5.70 28.50
C PHE A 192 10.40 -5.92 29.18
N LYS A 193 10.66 -7.15 29.62
CA LYS A 193 11.85 -7.50 30.40
C LYS A 193 12.65 -8.64 29.79
N THR A 194 12.02 -9.44 28.94
CA THR A 194 12.60 -10.67 28.40
C THR A 194 12.29 -10.81 26.92
N GLU A 195 13.04 -11.68 26.21
CA GLU A 195 12.79 -11.96 24.79
C GLU A 195 11.34 -12.44 24.51
N LYS A 196 10.67 -13.05 25.48
CA LYS A 196 9.28 -13.50 25.36
C LYS A 196 8.28 -12.34 25.23
N ASP A 197 8.70 -11.12 25.54
CA ASP A 197 7.86 -9.93 25.47
C ASP A 197 7.92 -9.25 24.09
N ILE A 198 8.92 -9.54 23.26
CA ILE A 198 9.17 -8.89 21.98
C ILE A 198 8.74 -9.78 20.80
N ALA A 199 8.79 -9.24 19.59
CA ALA A 199 8.60 -10.06 18.38
C ALA A 199 9.76 -11.03 18.23
N SER A 200 9.47 -12.28 17.84
CA SER A 200 10.48 -13.32 17.63
C SER A 200 10.62 -13.77 16.18
N ILE A 201 9.64 -13.43 15.34
CA ILE A 201 9.55 -13.80 13.94
C ILE A 201 9.11 -12.61 13.10
N ALA A 202 9.54 -12.60 11.83
CA ALA A 202 9.12 -11.62 10.83
C ALA A 202 9.27 -12.21 9.43
N ALA A 203 8.61 -11.62 8.44
CA ALA A 203 8.84 -11.93 7.03
C ALA A 203 9.87 -10.92 6.47
N VAL A 204 11.14 -11.31 6.42
CA VAL A 204 12.27 -10.45 6.05
C VAL A 204 12.57 -10.59 4.56
N MET A 205 12.97 -9.50 3.90
CA MET A 205 13.37 -9.55 2.49
C MET A 205 14.80 -10.05 2.32
N GLY A 206 15.04 -10.80 1.25
CA GLY A 206 16.37 -11.15 0.79
C GLY A 206 17.05 -9.99 0.09
N THR A 207 17.98 -10.30 -0.82
CA THR A 207 18.77 -9.28 -1.50
C THR A 207 18.06 -8.66 -2.71
N VAL A 208 18.25 -7.35 -2.91
CA VAL A 208 17.90 -6.63 -4.14
C VAL A 208 19.13 -5.91 -4.65
N ASN A 209 19.49 -6.18 -5.90
CA ASN A 209 20.61 -5.51 -6.57
C ASN A 209 20.15 -5.01 -7.94
N LEU A 210 19.78 -3.73 -7.98
CA LEU A 210 19.25 -3.11 -9.20
C LEU A 210 20.27 -3.08 -10.35
N THR A 211 21.55 -2.93 -10.03
CA THR A 211 22.62 -2.90 -11.03
C THR A 211 22.78 -4.24 -11.71
N ALA A 212 22.92 -5.31 -10.92
CA ALA A 212 23.17 -6.64 -11.47
C ALA A 212 21.94 -7.20 -12.20
N ALA A 213 20.74 -6.99 -11.66
CA ALA A 213 19.52 -7.57 -12.20
C ALA A 213 18.89 -6.73 -13.34
N TYR A 214 18.94 -5.40 -13.26
CA TYR A 214 18.19 -4.50 -14.15
C TYR A 214 19.07 -3.49 -14.89
N GLY A 215 20.40 -3.52 -14.70
CA GLY A 215 21.32 -2.59 -15.35
C GLY A 215 21.30 -1.17 -14.78
N VAL A 216 20.63 -0.94 -13.65
CA VAL A 216 20.53 0.41 -13.07
C VAL A 216 21.94 0.90 -12.71
N PRO A 217 22.34 2.11 -13.12
CA PRO A 217 23.66 2.64 -12.76
C PRO A 217 23.85 2.63 -11.23
N PRO A 218 24.99 2.17 -10.68
CA PRO A 218 25.21 2.08 -9.24
C PRO A 218 24.97 3.41 -8.51
N GLY A 219 25.44 4.51 -9.11
CA GLY A 219 25.25 5.84 -8.56
C GLY A 219 23.78 6.26 -8.44
N LEU A 220 22.89 5.75 -9.31
CA LEU A 220 21.45 5.98 -9.23
C LEU A 220 20.80 5.02 -8.23
N ALA A 221 21.14 3.73 -8.25
CA ALA A 221 20.62 2.76 -7.28
C ALA A 221 20.93 3.19 -5.83
N GLU A 222 22.14 3.70 -5.58
CA GLU A 222 22.57 4.21 -4.27
C GLU A 222 21.87 5.50 -3.83
N THR A 223 21.06 6.14 -4.69
CA THR A 223 20.20 7.28 -4.31
C THR A 223 18.81 6.84 -3.86
N MET A 224 18.52 5.55 -3.93
CA MET A 224 17.21 4.99 -3.56
C MET A 224 17.27 4.41 -2.15
N ASP A 225 16.26 4.73 -1.34
CA ASP A 225 15.95 3.97 -0.13
C ASP A 225 15.58 2.51 -0.49
N ILE A 226 15.76 1.56 0.44
CA ILE A 226 15.48 0.13 0.17
C ILE A 226 14.02 -0.07 -0.25
N ALA A 227 13.07 0.61 0.39
CA ALA A 227 11.65 0.53 0.03
C ALA A 227 11.40 1.00 -1.43
N ALA A 228 12.13 2.01 -1.89
CA ALA A 228 12.07 2.48 -3.27
C ALA A 228 12.77 1.50 -4.23
N GLN A 229 13.92 0.93 -3.86
CA GLN A 229 14.63 -0.04 -4.69
C GLN A 229 13.75 -1.26 -5.00
N VAL A 230 13.12 -1.83 -3.97
CA VAL A 230 12.27 -3.01 -4.15
C VAL A 230 10.99 -2.67 -4.93
N ALA A 231 10.40 -1.49 -4.74
CA ALA A 231 9.24 -1.04 -5.52
C ALA A 231 9.59 -0.82 -7.01
N VAL A 232 10.75 -0.21 -7.29
CA VAL A 232 11.25 0.00 -8.65
C VAL A 232 11.48 -1.34 -9.35
N ALA A 233 12.16 -2.28 -8.69
CA ALA A 233 12.35 -3.63 -9.22
C ALA A 233 11.00 -4.31 -9.54
N ALA A 234 10.00 -4.18 -8.64
CA ALA A 234 8.68 -4.73 -8.90
C ALA A 234 8.01 -4.09 -10.12
N GLY A 235 8.10 -2.78 -10.29
CA GLY A 235 7.60 -2.08 -11.47
C GLY A 235 8.25 -2.56 -12.76
N MET A 236 9.57 -2.76 -12.75
CA MET A 236 10.33 -3.28 -13.90
C MET A 236 9.86 -4.69 -14.27
N GLU A 237 9.70 -5.59 -13.28
CA GLU A 237 9.16 -6.94 -13.51
C GLU A 237 7.70 -6.91 -13.99
N ALA A 238 6.87 -5.99 -13.50
CA ALA A 238 5.49 -5.85 -13.94
C ALA A 238 5.40 -5.35 -15.39
N LEU A 239 6.27 -4.42 -15.79
CA LEU A 239 6.40 -3.97 -17.19
C LEU A 239 6.83 -5.12 -18.12
N LYS A 240 7.76 -5.97 -17.66
CA LYS A 240 8.18 -7.17 -18.39
C LYS A 240 7.03 -8.17 -18.51
N SER A 241 6.31 -8.42 -17.41
CA SER A 241 5.11 -9.26 -17.34
C SER A 241 3.98 -8.77 -18.26
N ALA A 242 3.88 -7.46 -18.48
CA ALA A 242 2.96 -6.82 -19.42
C ALA A 242 3.42 -6.87 -20.88
N GLY A 243 4.59 -7.42 -21.19
CA GLY A 243 5.20 -7.41 -22.53
C GLY A 243 5.51 -5.99 -23.05
N LEU A 244 5.61 -5.00 -22.18
CA LEU A 244 5.95 -3.61 -22.54
C LEU A 244 7.45 -3.41 -22.75
N VAL A 245 8.25 -4.23 -22.08
CA VAL A 245 9.72 -4.23 -22.14
C VAL A 245 10.19 -5.67 -22.28
N SER A 246 11.41 -5.87 -22.77
CA SER A 246 11.94 -7.24 -22.94
C SER A 246 12.52 -7.78 -21.63
N GLY A 247 13.31 -6.97 -20.92
CA GLY A 247 13.98 -7.34 -19.67
C GLY A 247 14.66 -8.71 -19.71
N LYS A 248 15.25 -9.09 -20.86
CA LYS A 248 15.89 -10.41 -21.06
C LYS A 248 17.33 -10.39 -20.56
N SER A 249 17.96 -9.23 -20.61
CA SER A 249 19.28 -8.96 -20.05
C SER A 249 19.23 -7.82 -19.03
N ASN A 250 20.38 -7.53 -18.43
CA ASN A 250 20.59 -6.35 -17.60
C ASN A 250 20.94 -5.10 -18.43
N SER A 251 20.68 -5.08 -19.74
CA SER A 251 20.87 -3.88 -20.57
C SER A 251 19.79 -2.84 -20.25
N PRO A 252 20.12 -1.60 -19.85
CA PRO A 252 19.13 -0.56 -19.53
C PRO A 252 18.14 -0.26 -20.65
N GLU A 253 18.55 -0.39 -21.91
CA GLU A 253 17.66 -0.15 -23.06
C GLU A 253 16.55 -1.20 -23.16
N GLU A 254 16.78 -2.42 -22.68
CA GLU A 254 15.78 -3.49 -22.68
C GLU A 254 14.64 -3.29 -21.68
N TRP A 255 14.83 -2.34 -20.74
CA TRP A 255 13.87 -1.99 -19.70
C TRP A 255 13.14 -0.67 -19.95
N LYS A 256 13.41 -0.02 -21.09
CA LYS A 256 12.67 1.18 -21.50
C LYS A 256 11.45 0.82 -22.32
N LEU A 257 10.38 1.58 -22.10
CA LEU A 257 9.19 1.54 -22.94
C LEU A 257 9.53 1.96 -24.38
N PRO A 258 8.90 1.34 -25.39
CA PRO A 258 8.82 1.89 -26.74
C PRO A 258 8.32 3.34 -26.71
N GLU A 259 8.88 4.19 -27.58
CA GLU A 259 8.60 5.64 -27.57
C GLU A 259 7.11 5.97 -27.62
N ARG A 260 6.35 5.24 -28.44
CA ARG A 260 4.89 5.40 -28.61
C ARG A 260 4.08 5.22 -27.33
N TYR A 261 4.61 4.57 -26.29
CA TYR A 261 3.91 4.34 -25.03
C TYR A 261 4.36 5.28 -23.90
N ARG A 262 5.46 6.02 -24.08
CA ARG A 262 6.10 6.78 -23.00
C ARG A 262 5.20 7.89 -22.47
N ASP A 263 4.63 8.70 -23.36
CA ASP A 263 3.84 9.88 -23.01
C ASP A 263 2.47 9.52 -22.39
N THR A 264 1.97 8.31 -22.65
CA THR A 264 0.68 7.83 -22.13
C THR A 264 0.80 6.83 -20.98
N THR A 265 2.03 6.54 -20.52
CA THR A 265 2.30 5.68 -19.37
C THR A 265 2.69 6.49 -18.15
N GLY A 266 1.92 6.36 -17.06
CA GLY A 266 2.19 6.98 -15.77
C GLY A 266 2.62 5.98 -14.69
N VAL A 267 2.95 6.49 -13.50
CA VAL A 267 3.40 5.71 -12.34
C VAL A 267 2.71 6.20 -11.06
N VAL A 268 2.20 5.26 -10.25
CA VAL A 268 1.68 5.52 -8.91
C VAL A 268 2.45 4.67 -7.90
N TYR A 269 3.12 5.30 -6.93
CA TYR A 269 3.88 4.61 -5.89
C TYR A 269 3.17 4.61 -4.54
N ALA A 270 3.08 3.45 -3.87
CA ALA A 270 2.62 3.32 -2.51
C ALA A 270 3.72 2.80 -1.57
N SER A 271 3.87 3.41 -0.40
CA SER A 271 4.72 2.91 0.69
C SER A 271 4.23 3.49 2.01
N SER A 272 4.22 2.66 3.06
CA SER A 272 3.87 3.12 4.41
C SER A 272 5.06 3.79 5.11
N PHE A 273 6.27 3.30 4.86
CA PHE A 273 7.50 3.76 5.50
C PHE A 273 8.57 4.17 4.47
N PRO A 274 8.25 5.07 3.51
CA PRO A 274 9.22 5.46 2.51
C PRO A 274 10.38 6.20 3.17
N ALA A 275 11.59 6.02 2.66
CA ALA A 275 12.80 6.73 3.10
C ALA A 275 13.24 6.47 4.54
N MET A 276 12.54 5.61 5.29
CA MET A 276 12.80 5.41 6.71
C MET A 276 14.11 4.67 6.98
N ASP A 277 14.47 3.68 6.15
CA ASP A 277 15.77 2.99 6.27
C ASP A 277 16.92 3.98 6.09
N ALA A 278 16.86 4.82 5.05
CA ALA A 278 17.87 5.85 4.80
C ALA A 278 17.95 6.88 5.93
N ALA A 279 16.81 7.38 6.41
CA ALA A 279 16.75 8.38 7.48
C ALA A 279 17.29 7.83 8.80
N VAL A 280 16.80 6.67 9.24
CA VAL A 280 17.23 6.03 10.50
C VAL A 280 18.68 5.58 10.39
N GLY A 281 19.07 4.96 9.28
CA GLY A 281 20.43 4.47 9.05
C GLY A 281 21.47 5.59 9.11
N GLU A 282 21.24 6.73 8.46
CA GLU A 282 22.19 7.84 8.47
C GLU A 282 22.30 8.49 9.86
N VAL A 283 21.17 8.67 10.56
CA VAL A 283 21.17 9.19 11.94
C VAL A 283 21.91 8.24 12.88
N MET A 284 21.65 6.94 12.77
CA MET A 284 22.34 5.92 13.58
C MET A 284 23.85 5.93 13.31
N LYS A 285 24.27 5.99 12.04
CA LYS A 285 25.67 6.11 11.65
C LYS A 285 26.32 7.35 12.26
N TYR A 286 25.63 8.50 12.22
CA TYR A 286 26.11 9.73 12.84
C TYR A 286 26.27 9.58 14.36
N LEU A 287 25.25 9.06 15.05
CA LEU A 287 25.28 8.89 16.51
C LEU A 287 26.35 7.90 16.95
N GLN A 288 26.49 6.78 16.24
CA GLN A 288 27.55 5.79 16.45
C GLN A 288 28.93 6.42 16.34
N SER A 289 29.16 7.29 15.35
CA SER A 289 30.45 8.00 15.24
C SER A 289 30.74 8.90 16.45
N LYS A 290 29.72 9.44 17.12
CA LYS A 290 29.89 10.30 18.30
C LYS A 290 30.05 9.51 19.58
N THR A 291 29.45 8.32 19.67
CA THR A 291 29.57 7.44 20.84
C THR A 291 30.82 6.58 20.76
N VAL A 292 31.18 6.04 19.60
CA VAL A 292 32.39 5.21 19.40
C VAL A 292 33.66 6.06 19.45
N ALA A 293 33.68 7.25 18.85
CA ALA A 293 34.81 8.18 19.03
C ALA A 293 34.94 8.70 20.49
N ALA A 294 33.88 8.58 21.29
CA ALA A 294 33.92 8.83 22.74
C ALA A 294 34.32 7.58 23.55
N ALA A 295 34.22 6.39 22.96
CA ALA A 295 34.56 5.08 23.51
C ALA A 295 35.92 4.57 23.02
N ASP A 296 36.88 5.48 22.83
CA ASP A 296 38.30 5.11 22.74
C ASP A 296 38.64 4.31 24.00
N SER A 297 38.79 2.99 23.86
CA SER A 297 39.01 2.06 24.96
C SER A 297 40.25 2.46 25.75
N ALA A 298 41.28 2.98 25.09
CA ALA A 298 42.46 3.52 25.75
C ALA A 298 42.13 4.79 26.56
N ARG A 299 41.28 5.67 26.04
CA ARG A 299 40.81 6.87 26.75
C ARG A 299 39.90 6.54 27.93
N LEU A 300 39.03 5.53 27.81
CA LEU A 300 38.19 5.01 28.90
C LEU A 300 39.05 4.37 29.99
N ILE A 301 40.01 3.52 29.62
CA ILE A 301 40.97 2.90 30.53
C ILE A 301 41.80 3.98 31.25
N ALA A 302 42.29 4.99 30.53
CA ALA A 302 43.02 6.12 31.10
C ALA A 302 42.16 6.98 32.05
N ALA A 303 40.89 7.21 31.71
CA ALA A 303 39.94 7.92 32.56
C ALA A 303 39.60 7.12 33.84
N LEU A 304 39.46 5.80 33.72
CA LEU A 304 39.25 4.89 34.85
C LEU A 304 40.45 4.90 35.79
N ARG A 305 41.67 4.74 35.24
CA ARG A 305 42.94 4.85 35.98
C ARG A 305 43.06 6.18 36.72
N SER A 306 42.74 7.29 36.04
CA SER A 306 42.76 8.63 36.64
C SER A 306 41.72 8.81 37.76
N ARG A 307 40.57 8.15 37.66
CA ARG A 307 39.55 8.15 38.73
C ARG A 307 39.99 7.29 39.92
N LEU A 308 40.64 6.16 39.67
CA LEU A 308 41.18 5.28 40.71
C LEU A 308 42.25 5.99 41.54
N ILE A 309 43.22 6.66 40.90
CA ILE A 309 44.22 7.51 41.56
C ILE A 309 43.56 8.54 42.49
N ARG A 310 42.52 9.21 42.00
CA ARG A 310 41.82 10.24 42.78
C ARG A 310 41.01 9.67 43.94
N ALA A 311 40.60 8.42 43.85
CA ALA A 311 39.85 7.72 44.90
C ALA A 311 40.78 7.02 45.91
N SER A 312 42.05 6.79 45.57
CA SER A 312 43.04 6.23 46.50
C SER A 312 43.43 7.24 47.57
N HIS A 313 43.64 6.75 48.79
CA HIS A 313 43.93 7.57 49.96
C HIS A 313 45.31 8.23 49.89
N ASP A 314 46.27 7.56 49.26
CA ASP A 314 47.66 7.98 49.02
C ASP A 314 47.88 8.60 47.63
N ARG A 315 46.85 8.61 46.77
CA ARG A 315 46.94 8.98 45.34
C ARG A 315 47.92 8.12 44.53
N GLU A 316 48.19 6.92 44.98
CA GLU A 316 48.99 5.94 44.25
C GLU A 316 48.10 4.78 43.79
N ILE A 317 48.63 3.99 42.86
CA ILE A 317 47.99 2.77 42.37
C ILE A 317 48.96 1.63 42.69
N SER A 318 48.43 0.48 43.08
CA SER A 318 49.27 -0.70 43.31
C SER A 318 49.91 -1.20 42.02
N ASP A 319 51.06 -1.87 42.14
CA ASP A 319 51.73 -2.50 40.99
C ASP A 319 50.83 -3.55 40.30
N ASP A 320 49.97 -4.22 41.06
CA ASP A 320 49.01 -5.22 40.55
C ASP A 320 47.92 -4.58 39.68
N ASP A 321 47.40 -3.42 40.10
CA ASP A 321 46.42 -2.64 39.35
C ASP A 321 47.03 -2.02 38.10
N GLU A 322 48.29 -1.57 38.15
CA GLU A 322 48.99 -1.11 36.95
C GLU A 322 49.25 -2.23 35.95
N ALA A 323 49.64 -3.40 36.43
CA ALA A 323 49.73 -4.58 35.59
C ALA A 323 48.35 -4.96 35.00
N ALA A 324 47.25 -4.74 35.71
CA ALA A 324 45.89 -4.97 35.20
C ALA A 324 45.49 -3.97 34.11
N PHE A 325 45.78 -2.68 34.28
CA PHE A 325 45.53 -1.67 33.25
C PHE A 325 46.37 -1.92 32.00
N ALA A 326 47.65 -2.32 32.14
CA ALA A 326 48.51 -2.69 31.02
C ALA A 326 47.95 -3.88 30.22
N ARG A 327 47.42 -4.92 30.90
CA ARG A 327 46.74 -6.05 30.25
C ARG A 327 45.47 -5.63 29.52
N LEU A 328 44.67 -4.72 30.10
CA LEU A 328 43.47 -4.18 29.45
C LEU A 328 43.81 -3.36 28.20
N LEU A 329 44.86 -2.55 28.26
CA LEU A 329 45.38 -1.78 27.11
C LEU A 329 45.92 -2.69 26.00
N SER A 330 46.64 -3.77 26.33
CA SER A 330 47.10 -4.76 25.34
C SER A 330 45.92 -5.43 24.64
N ARG A 331 44.92 -5.89 25.41
CA ARG A 331 43.71 -6.51 24.86
C ARG A 331 42.89 -5.55 24.01
N ALA A 332 42.79 -4.28 24.41
CA ALA A 332 42.12 -3.26 23.60
C ALA A 332 42.80 -3.11 22.22
N LYS A 333 44.14 -3.08 22.18
CA LYS A 333 44.92 -3.03 20.93
C LYS A 333 44.81 -4.30 20.09
N GLU A 334 44.84 -5.48 20.71
CA GLU A 334 44.64 -6.76 20.02
C GLU A 334 43.23 -6.86 19.39
N THR A 335 42.22 -6.25 20.04
CA THR A 335 40.85 -6.19 19.51
C THR A 335 40.73 -5.22 18.33
N GLU A 336 41.60 -4.20 18.26
CA GLU A 336 41.69 -3.24 17.15
C GLU A 336 42.39 -3.80 15.89
N GLU A 337 43.12 -4.90 15.99
CA GLU A 337 43.86 -5.53 14.86
C GLU A 337 43.11 -6.74 14.23
N GLY A 338 41.97 -7.18 14.79
CA GLY A 338 41.14 -8.27 14.26
C GLY A 338 39.96 -7.83 13.36
N PRO A 339 39.04 -8.75 12.96
CA PRO A 339 37.83 -8.38 12.18
C PRO A 339 36.93 -7.37 12.90
N LEU A 340 36.84 -7.48 14.23
CA LEU A 340 36.19 -6.48 15.09
C LEU A 340 36.93 -5.14 15.06
N GLY A 341 38.24 -5.19 14.88
CA GLY A 341 39.15 -4.05 14.80
C GLY A 341 39.01 -3.26 13.50
N GLU A 342 38.75 -3.93 12.37
CA GLU A 342 38.37 -3.25 11.13
C GLU A 342 37.04 -2.50 11.28
N GLU A 343 36.06 -3.10 11.96
CA GLU A 343 34.75 -2.50 12.25
C GLU A 343 34.89 -1.28 13.18
N ILE A 344 35.68 -1.40 14.25
CA ILE A 344 36.04 -0.32 15.18
C ILE A 344 36.82 0.78 14.44
N THR A 345 37.77 0.42 13.57
CA THR A 345 38.56 1.38 12.77
C THR A 345 37.67 2.14 11.80
N GLN A 346 36.68 1.48 11.18
CA GLN A 346 35.69 2.17 10.36
C GLN A 346 34.81 3.11 11.18
N LEU A 347 34.37 2.70 12.38
CA LEU A 347 33.55 3.51 13.29
C LEU A 347 34.32 4.68 13.92
N SER A 348 35.65 4.59 13.96
CA SER A 348 36.57 5.61 14.48
C SER A 348 36.90 6.70 13.45
N LYS A 349 36.62 6.48 12.16
CA LYS A 349 36.78 7.51 11.14
C LYS A 349 35.81 8.67 11.41
N PRO A 350 36.24 9.93 11.18
CA PRO A 350 35.34 11.07 11.26
C PRO A 350 34.10 10.82 10.39
N TYR A 351 32.92 11.01 10.97
CA TYR A 351 31.69 10.89 10.22
C TYR A 351 31.72 11.82 9.01
N GLN A 352 31.40 11.23 7.85
CA GLN A 352 31.22 11.95 6.61
C GLN A 352 29.77 11.79 6.16
N PHE A 353 29.09 12.93 6.04
CA PHE A 353 27.72 13.00 5.53
C PHE A 353 27.66 12.51 4.09
N ASP A 354 26.79 11.54 3.81
CA ASP A 354 26.59 11.07 2.44
C ASP A 354 25.75 12.09 1.66
N ARG A 355 26.35 12.73 0.64
CA ARG A 355 25.64 13.69 -0.22
C ARG A 355 24.40 13.10 -0.92
N LYS A 356 24.31 11.77 -1.06
CA LYS A 356 23.15 11.08 -1.63
C LYS A 356 21.97 11.00 -0.67
N PHE A 357 22.17 11.30 0.62
CA PHE A 357 21.12 11.27 1.64
C PHE A 357 19.86 12.00 1.20
N LEU A 358 20.01 13.21 0.65
CA LEU A 358 18.88 14.02 0.18
C LEU A 358 18.00 13.24 -0.82
N PHE A 359 18.61 12.57 -1.79
CA PHE A 359 17.85 11.80 -2.78
C PHE A 359 17.24 10.52 -2.18
N ARG A 360 17.88 9.91 -1.18
CA ARG A 360 17.32 8.74 -0.48
C ARG A 360 16.11 9.10 0.37
N VAL A 361 16.09 10.29 0.97
CA VAL A 361 14.97 10.72 1.83
C VAL A 361 13.83 11.38 1.08
N LEU A 362 14.07 11.81 -0.16
CA LEU A 362 12.99 12.18 -1.07
C LEU A 362 12.28 10.91 -1.53
N VAL A 363 10.96 10.89 -1.39
CA VAL A 363 10.14 9.77 -1.83
C VAL A 363 10.03 9.82 -3.35
N LEU A 364 10.91 9.08 -4.03
CA LEU A 364 11.12 9.18 -5.49
C LEU A 364 10.93 7.86 -6.24
N GLY A 365 10.44 6.79 -5.61
CA GLY A 365 10.32 5.47 -6.27
C GLY A 365 9.52 5.53 -7.59
N ASN A 366 8.44 6.32 -7.63
CA ASN A 366 7.67 6.61 -8.83
C ASN A 366 8.47 7.35 -9.91
N ALA A 367 9.23 8.38 -9.54
CA ALA A 367 10.07 9.16 -10.45
C ALA A 367 11.27 8.35 -10.97
N GLN A 368 11.86 7.52 -10.11
CA GLN A 368 12.99 6.65 -10.44
C GLN A 368 12.57 5.53 -11.39
N LEU A 369 11.42 4.88 -11.17
CA LEU A 369 10.87 3.95 -12.16
C LEU A 369 10.56 4.67 -13.48
N ALA A 370 9.93 5.84 -13.43
CA ALA A 370 9.63 6.60 -14.64
C ALA A 370 10.90 6.98 -15.42
N GLN A 371 11.97 7.37 -14.73
CA GLN A 371 13.27 7.65 -15.35
C GLN A 371 13.86 6.41 -16.03
N LEU A 372 13.80 5.25 -15.36
CA LEU A 372 14.37 4.00 -15.87
C LEU A 372 13.57 3.43 -17.05
N ALA A 373 12.23 3.45 -16.96
CA ALA A 373 11.34 2.92 -17.97
C ALA A 373 11.00 3.94 -19.08
N GLY A 374 11.31 5.22 -18.88
CA GLY A 374 10.98 6.29 -19.81
C GLY A 374 9.52 6.77 -19.76
N CYS A 375 8.80 6.53 -18.66
CA CYS A 375 7.42 6.99 -18.47
C CYS A 375 7.34 8.52 -18.37
N ARG A 376 6.38 9.13 -19.07
CA ARG A 376 6.17 10.59 -19.11
C ARG A 376 4.73 11.03 -18.80
N GLY A 377 3.83 10.07 -18.54
CA GLY A 377 2.46 10.33 -18.11
C GLY A 377 2.36 10.74 -16.62
N PRO A 378 1.14 10.72 -16.05
CA PRO A 378 0.89 11.08 -14.65
C PRO A 378 1.81 10.34 -13.68
N ASN A 379 2.45 11.08 -12.79
CA ASN A 379 3.42 10.53 -11.86
C ASN A 379 3.14 11.02 -10.44
N THR A 380 2.83 10.12 -9.51
CA THR A 380 2.44 10.47 -8.14
C THR A 380 2.70 9.34 -7.15
N GLN A 381 2.44 9.60 -5.87
CA GLN A 381 2.54 8.64 -4.79
C GLN A 381 1.40 8.77 -3.78
N THR A 382 1.19 7.74 -2.97
CA THR A 382 0.25 7.74 -1.84
C THR A 382 0.79 6.98 -0.63
N ASN A 383 0.29 7.34 0.55
CA ASN A 383 0.48 6.60 1.79
C ASN A 383 -0.85 6.58 2.56
N ALA A 384 -1.61 5.50 2.41
CA ALA A 384 -2.77 5.18 3.22
C ALA A 384 -2.47 4.04 4.21
N ALA A 385 -1.25 4.04 4.77
CA ALA A 385 -0.72 2.95 5.57
C ALA A 385 -0.95 1.60 4.85
N CYS A 386 -1.57 0.65 5.54
CA CYS A 386 -1.80 -0.70 5.03
C CYS A 386 -2.83 -0.81 3.89
N ALA A 387 -3.54 0.28 3.57
CA ALA A 387 -4.44 0.39 2.41
C ALA A 387 -3.75 1.06 1.20
N GLY A 388 -2.47 1.41 1.31
CA GLY A 388 -1.74 2.21 0.32
C GLY A 388 -1.77 1.63 -1.10
N THR A 389 -1.45 0.35 -1.29
CA THR A 389 -1.48 -0.30 -2.62
C THR A 389 -2.87 -0.26 -3.24
N THR A 390 -3.90 -0.69 -2.52
CA THR A 390 -5.27 -0.72 -3.05
C THR A 390 -5.79 0.69 -3.37
N GLN A 391 -5.38 1.71 -2.59
CA GLN A 391 -5.65 3.11 -2.92
C GLN A 391 -4.89 3.57 -4.17
N ALA A 392 -3.62 3.18 -4.34
CA ALA A 392 -2.86 3.50 -5.55
C ALA A 392 -3.50 2.88 -6.81
N ILE A 393 -4.04 1.67 -6.70
CA ILE A 393 -4.83 1.00 -7.76
C ILE A 393 -6.08 1.82 -8.08
N ALA A 394 -6.80 2.31 -7.08
CA ALA A 394 -7.97 3.17 -7.28
C ALA A 394 -7.61 4.49 -7.98
N MET A 395 -6.54 5.16 -7.53
CA MET A 395 -6.03 6.37 -8.19
C MET A 395 -5.62 6.10 -9.65
N ALA A 396 -5.02 4.94 -9.92
CA ALA A 396 -4.68 4.54 -11.28
C ALA A 396 -5.93 4.32 -12.14
N GLN A 397 -6.94 3.64 -11.60
CA GLN A 397 -8.24 3.45 -12.27
C GLN A 397 -8.89 4.80 -12.61
N ASP A 398 -8.91 5.74 -11.67
CA ASP A 398 -9.46 7.08 -11.89
C ASP A 398 -8.71 7.84 -13.00
N MET A 399 -7.38 7.70 -13.07
CA MET A 399 -6.57 8.32 -14.12
C MET A 399 -6.82 7.69 -15.51
N LEU A 400 -7.04 6.38 -15.58
CA LEU A 400 -7.39 5.69 -16.82
C LEU A 400 -8.79 6.09 -17.30
N ILE A 401 -9.78 6.05 -16.40
CA ILE A 401 -11.18 6.39 -16.72
C ILE A 401 -11.32 7.87 -17.14
N SER A 402 -10.56 8.77 -16.51
CA SER A 402 -10.55 10.19 -16.86
C SER A 402 -9.72 10.53 -18.11
N GLY A 403 -9.08 9.53 -18.75
CA GLY A 403 -8.28 9.73 -19.95
C GLY A 403 -6.97 10.48 -19.72
N ARG A 404 -6.47 10.52 -18.47
CA ARG A 404 -5.18 11.16 -18.14
C ARG A 404 -3.98 10.32 -18.58
N ALA A 405 -4.20 9.04 -18.85
CA ALA A 405 -3.20 8.08 -19.30
C ALA A 405 -3.90 6.90 -19.98
N GLU A 406 -3.15 6.16 -20.79
CA GLU A 406 -3.59 4.87 -21.33
C GLU A 406 -3.14 3.71 -20.46
N ARG A 407 -2.05 3.91 -19.69
CA ARG A 407 -1.37 2.88 -18.90
C ARG A 407 -0.85 3.47 -17.60
N LEU A 408 -1.08 2.78 -16.49
CA LEU A 408 -0.52 3.12 -15.18
C LEU A 408 0.27 1.94 -14.63
N VAL A 409 1.49 2.21 -14.20
CA VAL A 409 2.29 1.27 -13.41
C VAL A 409 2.11 1.61 -11.94
N VAL A 410 1.41 0.75 -11.21
CA VAL A 410 1.30 0.82 -9.76
C VAL A 410 2.44 0.02 -9.15
N ILE A 411 3.23 0.65 -8.28
CA ILE A 411 4.30 -0.01 -7.54
C ILE A 411 4.12 0.20 -6.04
N ALA A 412 4.49 -0.80 -5.26
CA ALA A 412 4.62 -0.64 -3.82
C ALA A 412 5.83 -1.39 -3.28
N GLY A 413 6.42 -0.86 -2.21
CA GLY A 413 7.55 -1.47 -1.53
C GLY A 413 7.70 -0.95 -0.11
N ASP A 414 7.98 -1.84 0.83
CA ASP A 414 8.25 -1.52 2.24
C ASP A 414 9.25 -2.51 2.84
N ASN A 415 10.15 -2.03 3.70
CA ASN A 415 11.19 -2.81 4.38
C ASN A 415 11.05 -2.79 5.92
N ALA A 416 9.81 -2.83 6.43
CA ALA A 416 9.53 -2.63 7.84
C ALA A 416 10.15 -3.69 8.79
N SER A 417 10.44 -4.88 8.25
CA SER A 417 11.10 -5.99 8.96
C SER A 417 12.60 -6.09 8.69
N GLY A 418 13.20 -5.13 7.98
CA GLY A 418 14.66 -5.08 7.77
C GLY A 418 15.42 -4.69 9.04
N ASP A 419 16.71 -5.01 9.09
CA ASP A 419 17.56 -4.85 10.27
C ASP A 419 17.58 -3.43 10.86
N THR A 420 17.48 -2.41 10.00
CA THR A 420 17.45 -1.01 10.41
C THR A 420 16.14 -0.65 11.10
N LEU A 421 15.00 -1.09 10.57
CA LEU A 421 13.67 -0.66 11.00
C LEU A 421 13.01 -1.58 12.01
N MET A 422 13.26 -2.89 11.95
CA MET A 422 12.65 -3.88 12.82
C MET A 422 12.84 -3.57 14.31
N PRO A 423 14.03 -3.13 14.79
CA PRO A 423 14.20 -2.74 16.19
C PRO A 423 13.29 -1.57 16.62
N TRP A 424 12.87 -0.71 15.70
CA TRP A 424 12.04 0.47 15.99
C TRP A 424 10.56 0.19 15.75
N LEU A 425 10.21 -0.28 14.55
CA LEU A 425 8.83 -0.57 14.18
C LEU A 425 8.30 -1.78 14.93
N GLY A 426 9.07 -2.86 15.04
CA GLY A 426 8.72 -4.03 15.86
C GLY A 426 8.43 -3.62 17.30
N SER A 427 9.27 -2.75 17.88
CA SER A 427 9.07 -2.24 19.24
C SER A 427 7.80 -1.41 19.36
N GLY A 428 7.55 -0.51 18.39
CA GLY A 428 6.34 0.32 18.35
C GLY A 428 5.07 -0.53 18.24
N PHE A 429 5.02 -1.48 17.32
CA PHE A 429 3.85 -2.35 17.15
C PHE A 429 3.65 -3.30 18.34
N ARG A 430 4.71 -3.76 19.00
CA ARG A 430 4.60 -4.51 20.25
C ARG A 430 4.09 -3.64 21.40
N ALA A 431 4.56 -2.39 21.51
CA ALA A 431 4.08 -1.43 22.52
C ALA A 431 2.60 -1.08 22.34
N LEU A 432 2.11 -1.03 21.10
CA LEU A 432 0.70 -0.87 20.77
C LEU A 432 -0.15 -2.12 21.04
N GLY A 433 0.48 -3.28 21.22
CA GLY A 433 -0.20 -4.58 21.28
C GLY A 433 -0.74 -5.08 19.94
N ALA A 434 -0.24 -4.53 18.83
CA ALA A 434 -0.64 -4.94 17.49
C ALA A 434 0.18 -6.14 16.98
N ALA A 435 1.46 -6.23 17.33
CA ALA A 435 2.33 -7.35 16.93
C ALA A 435 2.32 -8.50 17.94
N THR A 436 2.44 -9.72 17.41
CA THR A 436 2.56 -10.94 18.23
C THR A 436 3.95 -11.05 18.88
N ALA A 437 4.00 -11.75 20.01
CA ALA A 437 5.23 -12.18 20.67
C ALA A 437 5.47 -13.70 20.56
N CYS A 438 4.60 -14.42 19.85
CA CYS A 438 4.73 -15.85 19.62
C CYS A 438 6.03 -16.14 18.85
N GLU A 439 6.72 -17.21 19.28
CA GLU A 439 7.97 -17.67 18.66
C GLU A 439 7.69 -18.63 17.49
N ALA A 440 6.69 -19.50 17.66
CA ALA A 440 6.28 -20.48 16.65
C ALA A 440 5.36 -19.85 15.61
N VAL A 441 5.64 -20.08 14.33
CA VAL A 441 4.88 -19.50 13.21
C VAL A 441 3.44 -20.03 13.21
N GLU A 442 3.25 -21.30 13.54
CA GLU A 442 1.96 -22.00 13.63
C GLU A 442 1.01 -21.49 14.73
N ASP A 443 1.55 -20.73 15.68
CA ASP A 443 0.80 -20.09 16.76
C ASP A 443 0.61 -18.58 16.53
N ALA A 444 1.52 -17.97 15.78
CA ALA A 444 1.48 -16.56 15.45
C ALA A 444 0.60 -16.27 14.21
N ALA A 445 0.80 -17.04 13.14
CA ALA A 445 0.17 -16.84 11.85
C ALA A 445 -1.18 -17.54 11.78
N CYS A 446 -2.16 -16.99 12.53
CA CYS A 446 -3.45 -17.60 12.78
C CYS A 446 -4.62 -16.72 12.26
N PRO A 447 -4.71 -16.34 10.97
CA PRO A 447 -5.82 -15.50 10.49
C PRO A 447 -7.19 -16.14 10.78
N PHE A 448 -8.14 -15.35 11.30
CA PHE A 448 -9.51 -15.78 11.67
C PHE A 448 -9.63 -16.88 12.75
N ASP A 449 -8.55 -17.45 13.24
CA ASP A 449 -8.54 -18.48 14.28
C ASP A 449 -8.68 -17.86 15.67
N ARG A 450 -9.38 -18.50 16.62
CA ARG A 450 -9.55 -17.99 17.99
C ARG A 450 -8.23 -17.64 18.70
N ARG A 451 -7.11 -18.29 18.32
CA ARG A 451 -5.77 -18.16 18.92
C ARG A 451 -4.96 -16.95 18.42
N ARG A 452 -5.53 -16.09 17.57
CA ARG A 452 -4.89 -14.83 17.11
C ARG A 452 -4.22 -14.07 18.27
N SER A 453 -2.99 -13.63 18.04
CA SER A 453 -2.15 -13.01 19.09
C SER A 453 -1.53 -11.68 18.68
N GLY A 454 -1.74 -11.24 17.44
CA GLY A 454 -1.12 -10.07 16.84
C GLY A 454 -0.61 -10.36 15.43
N MET A 455 -0.28 -9.30 14.71
CA MET A 455 0.31 -9.39 13.38
C MET A 455 1.80 -9.77 13.44
N ILE A 456 2.27 -10.39 12.37
CA ILE A 456 3.68 -10.62 12.10
C ILE A 456 4.14 -9.54 11.14
N LEU A 457 5.19 -8.78 11.48
CA LEU A 457 5.70 -7.75 10.59
C LEU A 457 6.33 -8.40 9.34
N GLY A 458 6.12 -7.78 8.20
CA GLY A 458 6.69 -8.21 6.94
C GLY A 458 7.31 -7.08 6.14
N SER A 459 7.96 -7.46 5.05
CA SER A 459 8.50 -6.59 4.02
C SER A 459 8.25 -7.23 2.66
N GLY A 460 8.29 -6.43 1.59
CA GLY A 460 8.06 -6.94 0.25
C GLY A 460 7.88 -5.85 -0.79
N ALA A 461 7.49 -6.26 -1.99
CA ALA A 461 7.12 -5.35 -3.06
C ALA A 461 6.11 -5.98 -4.03
N ILE A 462 5.34 -5.13 -4.70
CA ILE A 462 4.46 -5.53 -5.81
C ILE A 462 4.54 -4.51 -6.94
N GLY A 463 4.30 -4.99 -8.15
CA GLY A 463 4.10 -4.15 -9.34
C GLY A 463 2.86 -4.62 -10.09
N MET A 464 2.10 -3.68 -10.64
CA MET A 464 0.92 -3.95 -11.45
C MET A 464 0.82 -2.94 -12.60
N VAL A 465 0.59 -3.42 -13.81
CA VAL A 465 0.35 -2.61 -15.00
C VAL A 465 -1.13 -2.66 -15.32
N LEU A 466 -1.79 -1.51 -15.21
CA LEU A 466 -3.18 -1.30 -15.58
C LEU A 466 -3.22 -0.56 -16.91
N GLU A 467 -4.11 -0.97 -17.80
CA GLU A 467 -4.34 -0.31 -19.09
C GLU A 467 -5.83 -0.07 -19.31
N THR A 468 -6.16 0.88 -20.17
CA THR A 468 -7.48 0.89 -20.79
C THR A 468 -7.63 -0.37 -21.65
N GLU A 469 -8.82 -0.98 -21.66
CA GLU A 469 -9.09 -2.17 -22.47
C GLU A 469 -8.82 -1.91 -23.95
N THR A 470 -9.19 -0.72 -24.44
CA THR A 470 -8.87 -0.26 -25.81
C THR A 470 -7.38 -0.29 -26.10
N SER A 471 -6.55 0.32 -25.24
CA SER A 471 -5.09 0.31 -25.37
C SER A 471 -4.52 -1.11 -25.38
N CYS A 472 -5.01 -1.97 -24.47
CA CYS A 472 -4.60 -3.37 -24.41
C CYS A 472 -4.94 -4.12 -25.70
N GLN A 473 -6.16 -3.96 -26.22
CA GLN A 473 -6.61 -4.59 -27.46
C GLN A 473 -5.81 -4.11 -28.67
N GLU A 474 -5.51 -2.81 -28.76
CA GLU A 474 -4.64 -2.26 -29.82
C GLU A 474 -3.24 -2.87 -29.78
N ARG A 475 -2.69 -3.04 -28.57
CA ARG A 475 -1.39 -3.69 -28.39
C ARG A 475 -1.39 -5.16 -28.78
N LEU A 476 -2.47 -5.90 -28.48
CA LEU A 476 -2.61 -7.31 -28.85
C LEU A 476 -2.70 -7.52 -30.38
N LYS A 477 -3.16 -6.52 -31.14
CA LYS A 477 -3.23 -6.56 -32.61
C LYS A 477 -1.86 -6.40 -33.28
N ILE A 478 -0.89 -5.84 -32.58
CA ILE A 478 0.45 -5.60 -33.12
C ILE A 478 1.31 -6.83 -32.85
N THR A 479 2.00 -7.35 -33.85
CA THR A 479 3.01 -8.40 -33.66
C THR A 479 4.09 -7.88 -32.70
N SER A 480 4.03 -8.33 -31.46
CA SER A 480 4.97 -7.95 -30.40
C SER A 480 6.07 -9.00 -30.28
N SER A 481 7.32 -8.54 -30.17
CA SER A 481 8.47 -9.39 -29.80
C SER A 481 8.40 -9.91 -28.36
N ASN A 482 7.52 -9.31 -27.54
CA ASN A 482 7.27 -9.68 -26.15
C ASN A 482 5.77 -10.02 -26.02
N PRO A 483 5.38 -11.31 -26.10
CA PRO A 483 3.99 -11.70 -25.96
C PRO A 483 3.50 -11.41 -24.55
N PHE A 484 2.23 -11.02 -24.45
CA PHE A 484 1.54 -10.80 -23.17
C PHE A 484 0.06 -11.19 -23.34
N SER A 485 -0.64 -11.31 -22.22
CA SER A 485 -2.07 -11.54 -22.20
C SER A 485 -2.74 -10.61 -21.21
N MET A 486 -4.03 -10.36 -21.42
CA MET A 486 -4.86 -9.80 -20.36
C MET A 486 -4.95 -10.82 -19.21
N LYS A 487 -4.64 -10.39 -17.99
CA LYS A 487 -4.63 -11.26 -16.80
C LYS A 487 -5.95 -11.20 -16.03
N ALA A 488 -6.51 -10.00 -15.87
CA ALA A 488 -7.78 -9.76 -15.20
C ALA A 488 -8.38 -8.41 -15.61
N ARG A 489 -9.64 -8.18 -15.26
CA ARG A 489 -10.31 -6.87 -15.30
C ARG A 489 -10.39 -6.28 -13.90
N LEU A 490 -10.21 -4.97 -13.79
CA LEU A 490 -10.52 -4.19 -12.60
C LEU A 490 -11.87 -3.49 -12.83
N LEU A 491 -12.92 -3.99 -12.19
CA LEU A 491 -14.30 -3.54 -12.42
C LEU A 491 -14.62 -2.27 -11.64
N ALA A 492 -14.18 -2.19 -10.39
CA ALA A 492 -14.49 -1.08 -9.50
C ALA A 492 -13.45 -0.96 -8.39
N THR A 493 -13.24 0.27 -7.93
CA THR A 493 -12.49 0.58 -6.72
C THR A 493 -13.22 1.64 -5.92
N GLN A 494 -12.96 1.70 -4.62
CA GLN A 494 -13.43 2.77 -3.74
C GLN A 494 -12.44 2.93 -2.60
N TYR A 495 -12.20 4.16 -2.17
CA TYR A 495 -11.50 4.41 -0.92
C TYR A 495 -12.13 5.57 -0.15
N SER A 496 -12.02 5.53 1.17
CA SER A 496 -12.58 6.52 2.08
C SER A 496 -11.82 6.55 3.41
N ASN A 497 -12.15 7.53 4.25
CA ASN A 497 -11.58 7.65 5.59
C ASN A 497 -12.71 7.72 6.61
N SER A 498 -12.68 6.86 7.64
CA SER A 498 -13.76 6.82 8.64
C SER A 498 -13.74 7.99 9.63
N ALA A 499 -12.68 8.81 9.66
CA ALA A 499 -12.49 9.89 10.64
C ALA A 499 -12.68 9.43 12.11
N TYR A 500 -12.33 8.18 12.41
CA TYR A 500 -12.72 7.52 13.67
C TYR A 500 -11.59 7.45 14.68
N HIS A 501 -10.51 6.74 14.37
CA HIS A 501 -9.39 6.52 15.29
C HIS A 501 -8.08 6.24 14.53
N GLY A 502 -6.95 6.59 15.15
CA GLY A 502 -5.63 6.40 14.55
C GLY A 502 -5.23 4.93 14.33
N ALA A 503 -5.77 4.00 15.12
CA ALA A 503 -5.42 2.57 15.05
C ALA A 503 -6.62 1.62 15.12
N ALA A 504 -7.84 2.12 15.33
CA ALA A 504 -9.04 1.29 15.46
C ALA A 504 -9.92 1.47 14.22
N LEU A 505 -10.66 0.42 13.86
CA LEU A 505 -11.54 0.40 12.71
C LEU A 505 -12.95 0.80 13.10
N ASP A 506 -13.60 1.62 12.27
CA ASP A 506 -15.03 1.92 12.40
C ASP A 506 -15.84 0.89 11.62
N ARG A 507 -16.34 -0.11 12.35
CA ARG A 507 -17.21 -1.16 11.82
C ARG A 507 -18.40 -0.63 11.02
N LYS A 508 -19.08 0.41 11.52
CA LYS A 508 -20.32 0.91 10.91
C LYS A 508 -20.00 1.62 9.60
N HIS A 509 -18.95 2.45 9.60
CA HIS A 509 -18.52 3.11 8.37
C HIS A 509 -18.03 2.10 7.33
N ILE A 510 -17.21 1.11 7.70
CA ILE A 510 -16.74 0.07 6.77
C ILE A 510 -17.93 -0.69 6.15
N ALA A 511 -18.93 -1.06 6.96
CA ALA A 511 -20.13 -1.74 6.47
C ALA A 511 -20.94 -0.87 5.49
N SER A 512 -21.14 0.41 5.83
CA SER A 512 -21.82 1.38 4.96
C SER A 512 -21.09 1.54 3.62
N GLU A 513 -19.77 1.66 3.66
CA GLU A 513 -18.93 1.85 2.48
C GLU A 513 -18.89 0.60 1.60
N MET A 514 -18.86 -0.60 2.19
CA MET A 514 -18.96 -1.85 1.45
C MET A 514 -20.33 -2.00 0.77
N LYS A 515 -21.43 -1.64 1.47
CA LYS A 515 -22.77 -1.62 0.86
C LYS A 515 -22.84 -0.66 -0.32
N ARG A 516 -22.29 0.55 -0.16
CA ARG A 516 -22.21 1.56 -1.23
C ARG A 516 -21.42 1.02 -2.42
N PHE A 517 -20.25 0.42 -2.18
CA PHE A 517 -19.41 -0.16 -3.20
C PHE A 517 -20.12 -1.27 -4.00
N LEU A 518 -20.78 -2.20 -3.30
CA LEU A 518 -21.52 -3.29 -3.95
C LEU A 518 -22.74 -2.79 -4.73
N ALA A 519 -23.45 -1.77 -4.21
CA ALA A 519 -24.57 -1.15 -4.90
C ALA A 519 -24.11 -0.43 -6.18
N ASP A 520 -22.96 0.25 -6.15
CA ASP A 520 -22.37 0.88 -7.32
C ASP A 520 -21.95 -0.15 -8.37
N ILE A 521 -21.39 -1.30 -7.95
CA ILE A 521 -21.08 -2.43 -8.85
C ILE A 521 -22.34 -2.97 -9.52
N GLU A 522 -23.40 -3.22 -8.75
CA GLU A 522 -24.66 -3.73 -9.28
C GLU A 522 -25.29 -2.73 -10.28
N LEU A 523 -25.25 -1.44 -9.96
CA LEU A 523 -25.78 -0.38 -10.82
C LEU A 523 -25.00 -0.22 -12.13
N ILE A 524 -23.66 -0.28 -12.08
CA ILE A 524 -22.79 0.00 -13.23
C ILE A 524 -22.62 -1.24 -14.11
N HIS A 525 -22.49 -2.41 -13.51
CA HIS A 525 -22.10 -3.65 -14.18
C HIS A 525 -23.20 -4.72 -14.21
N GLY A 526 -24.30 -4.53 -13.48
CA GLY A 526 -25.36 -5.53 -13.35
C GLY A 526 -24.98 -6.73 -12.48
N ILE A 527 -23.88 -6.64 -11.74
CA ILE A 527 -23.33 -7.74 -10.93
C ILE A 527 -23.86 -7.61 -9.50
N GLY A 528 -24.83 -8.45 -9.14
CA GLY A 528 -25.42 -8.45 -7.81
C GLY A 528 -24.53 -9.11 -6.75
N LYS A 529 -24.71 -8.74 -5.48
CA LYS A 529 -23.97 -9.32 -4.34
C LYS A 529 -24.09 -10.85 -4.24
N ALA A 530 -25.22 -11.43 -4.65
CA ALA A 530 -25.41 -12.89 -4.65
C ALA A 530 -24.47 -13.60 -5.63
N GLU A 531 -24.19 -12.96 -6.77
CA GLU A 531 -23.27 -13.47 -7.78
C GLU A 531 -21.82 -13.39 -7.28
N ILE A 532 -21.42 -12.27 -6.68
CA ILE A 532 -20.10 -12.11 -6.05
C ILE A 532 -19.92 -13.13 -4.91
N ALA A 533 -20.94 -13.36 -4.08
CA ALA A 533 -20.86 -14.33 -3.00
C ALA A 533 -20.71 -15.77 -3.50
N THR A 534 -21.39 -16.13 -4.60
CA THR A 534 -21.43 -17.50 -5.10
C THR A 534 -20.22 -17.82 -5.98
N HIS A 535 -19.81 -16.87 -6.83
CA HIS A 535 -18.75 -17.05 -7.83
C HIS A 535 -17.50 -16.24 -7.53
N GLY A 536 -17.41 -15.62 -6.35
CA GLY A 536 -16.27 -14.81 -5.97
C GLY A 536 -15.44 -15.41 -4.85
N VAL A 537 -14.25 -14.83 -4.69
CA VAL A 537 -13.38 -14.96 -3.52
C VAL A 537 -13.23 -13.61 -2.86
N TYR A 538 -12.92 -13.61 -1.57
CA TYR A 538 -12.71 -12.41 -0.77
C TYR A 538 -11.31 -12.41 -0.17
N PHE A 539 -10.49 -11.43 -0.53
CA PHE A 539 -9.16 -11.23 0.01
C PHE A 539 -9.21 -10.30 1.22
N SER A 540 -8.99 -10.89 2.39
CA SER A 540 -9.17 -10.19 3.65
C SER A 540 -8.04 -9.24 4.01
N HIS A 541 -8.38 -8.18 4.74
CA HIS A 541 -7.37 -7.35 5.37
C HIS A 541 -6.75 -8.06 6.58
N GLU A 542 -7.55 -8.84 7.32
CA GLU A 542 -7.23 -9.51 8.58
C GLU A 542 -5.73 -9.77 8.86
N THR A 543 -5.28 -9.30 10.01
CA THR A 543 -3.87 -9.20 10.40
C THR A 543 -3.49 -10.08 11.58
N SER A 544 -4.35 -11.02 11.99
CA SER A 544 -4.19 -11.85 13.20
C SER A 544 -4.19 -11.03 14.51
N THR A 545 -4.68 -9.79 14.49
CA THR A 545 -4.78 -8.93 15.68
C THR A 545 -5.92 -9.36 16.61
N HIS A 546 -5.68 -9.29 17.92
CA HIS A 546 -6.65 -9.73 18.92
C HIS A 546 -6.71 -8.82 20.15
N ALA A 547 -7.07 -7.54 19.94
CA ALA A 547 -7.29 -6.60 21.04
C ALA A 547 -8.51 -6.98 21.89
N SER A 548 -9.60 -7.38 21.23
CA SER A 548 -10.80 -8.03 21.76
C SER A 548 -11.58 -8.60 20.58
N ASP A 549 -12.58 -9.44 20.85
CA ASP A 549 -13.47 -9.99 19.82
C ASP A 549 -14.01 -8.89 18.90
N ALA A 550 -14.54 -7.80 19.49
CA ALA A 550 -15.17 -6.71 18.76
C ALA A 550 -14.20 -5.66 18.17
N SER A 551 -12.96 -5.57 18.65
CA SER A 551 -11.98 -4.57 18.22
C SER A 551 -10.81 -5.16 17.43
N SER A 552 -10.90 -6.44 17.04
CA SER A 552 -9.96 -7.10 16.13
C SER A 552 -10.21 -6.70 14.67
N CYS A 553 -9.21 -6.85 13.81
CA CYS A 553 -9.40 -6.68 12.36
C CYS A 553 -10.48 -7.65 11.84
N ALA A 554 -10.37 -8.94 12.14
CA ALA A 554 -11.34 -9.98 11.76
C ALA A 554 -12.75 -9.65 12.25
N GLY A 555 -12.90 -9.27 13.51
CA GLY A 555 -14.22 -8.97 14.08
C GLY A 555 -14.91 -7.80 13.39
N ASN A 556 -14.17 -6.74 13.05
CA ASN A 556 -14.72 -5.60 12.32
C ASN A 556 -15.01 -5.92 10.85
N GLU A 557 -14.10 -6.65 10.22
CA GLU A 557 -14.19 -7.05 8.82
C GLU A 557 -15.37 -8.01 8.56
N ILE A 558 -15.49 -9.08 9.36
CA ILE A 558 -16.59 -10.04 9.27
C ILE A 558 -17.93 -9.39 9.61
N ALA A 559 -17.96 -8.49 10.60
CA ALA A 559 -19.21 -7.78 10.91
C ALA A 559 -19.64 -6.87 9.76
N ALA A 560 -18.71 -6.20 9.08
CA ALA A 560 -19.02 -5.39 7.90
C ALA A 560 -19.49 -6.25 6.71
N LEU A 561 -18.85 -7.39 6.47
CA LEU A 561 -19.28 -8.35 5.46
C LEU A 561 -20.68 -8.89 5.75
N ARG A 562 -20.96 -9.27 6.99
CA ARG A 562 -22.28 -9.77 7.40
C ARG A 562 -23.37 -8.72 7.20
N GLU A 563 -23.07 -7.47 7.52
CA GLU A 563 -24.01 -6.36 7.32
C GLU A 563 -24.28 -6.10 5.82
N ALA A 564 -23.30 -6.30 4.94
CA ALA A 564 -23.44 -6.10 3.49
C ALA A 564 -24.10 -7.29 2.75
N PHE A 565 -23.63 -8.50 3.04
CA PHE A 565 -24.04 -9.73 2.36
C PHE A 565 -25.22 -10.45 3.05
N GLY A 566 -25.35 -10.32 4.37
CA GLY A 566 -26.19 -11.21 5.18
C GLY A 566 -25.53 -12.58 5.38
N ASP A 567 -25.97 -13.33 6.39
CA ASP A 567 -25.34 -14.62 6.76
C ASP A 567 -25.42 -15.67 5.65
N GLU A 568 -26.53 -15.72 4.90
CA GLU A 568 -26.71 -16.71 3.83
C GLU A 568 -25.67 -16.53 2.72
N LEU A 569 -25.50 -15.31 2.21
CA LEU A 569 -24.52 -15.04 1.14
C LEU A 569 -23.09 -15.08 1.67
N LEU A 570 -22.84 -14.57 2.88
CA LEU A 570 -21.52 -14.62 3.48
C LEU A 570 -21.02 -16.07 3.63
N SER A 571 -21.89 -17.02 3.93
CA SER A 571 -21.54 -18.44 4.03
C SER A 571 -21.08 -19.06 2.69
N LYS A 572 -21.42 -18.45 1.55
CA LYS A 572 -21.05 -18.90 0.20
C LYS A 572 -19.71 -18.33 -0.25
N LEU A 573 -19.37 -17.12 0.22
CA LEU A 573 -18.18 -16.36 -0.16
C LEU A 573 -16.91 -16.98 0.44
N LEU A 574 -15.98 -17.40 -0.42
CA LEU A 574 -14.72 -18.00 0.02
C LEU A 574 -13.75 -16.91 0.50
N ILE A 575 -13.30 -17.01 1.75
CA ILE A 575 -12.38 -16.04 2.39
C ILE A 575 -10.94 -16.53 2.30
N LEU A 576 -10.06 -15.66 1.80
CA LEU A 576 -8.63 -15.88 1.62
C LEU A 576 -7.84 -14.85 2.44
N ASN A 577 -6.61 -15.21 2.80
CA ASN A 577 -5.64 -14.33 3.45
C ASN A 577 -4.23 -14.74 3.05
N THR A 578 -3.40 -13.78 2.64
CA THR A 578 -1.98 -14.04 2.31
C THR A 578 -1.04 -13.74 3.48
N LYS A 579 -1.44 -12.87 4.41
CA LYS A 579 -0.60 -12.41 5.52
C LYS A 579 -0.18 -13.54 6.47
N GLY A 580 -0.94 -14.63 6.55
CA GLY A 580 -0.58 -15.82 7.32
C GLY A 580 0.70 -16.51 6.84
N PHE A 581 1.15 -16.26 5.61
CA PHE A 581 2.41 -16.84 5.10
C PHE A 581 3.37 -15.78 4.55
N THR A 582 2.90 -14.56 4.25
CA THR A 582 3.78 -13.45 3.82
C THR A 582 4.15 -12.48 4.94
N GLY A 583 3.59 -12.65 6.14
CA GLY A 583 3.56 -11.57 7.14
C GLY A 583 2.74 -10.37 6.66
N HIS A 584 2.80 -9.27 7.40
CA HIS A 584 2.15 -8.01 7.04
C HIS A 584 3.18 -6.98 6.52
N PRO A 585 3.33 -6.82 5.19
CA PRO A 585 4.31 -5.95 4.56
C PRO A 585 3.83 -4.49 4.46
N MET A 586 3.08 -4.03 5.46
CA MET A 586 2.63 -2.65 5.59
C MET A 586 1.84 -2.16 4.36
N GLY A 587 2.38 -1.23 3.57
CA GLY A 587 1.70 -0.62 2.43
C GLY A 587 1.62 -1.49 1.19
N VAL A 588 2.34 -2.62 1.16
CA VAL A 588 2.36 -3.57 0.06
C VAL A 588 1.15 -4.52 0.17
N SER A 589 0.38 -4.68 -0.91
CA SER A 589 -0.70 -5.66 -0.94
C SER A 589 -0.39 -6.83 -1.87
N PHE A 590 0.14 -7.91 -1.30
CA PHE A 590 0.25 -9.19 -2.00
C PHE A 590 -1.11 -9.75 -2.38
N GLU A 591 -2.16 -9.37 -1.65
CA GLU A 591 -3.54 -9.76 -1.92
C GLU A 591 -4.05 -9.25 -3.27
N ASP A 592 -3.70 -8.02 -3.66
CA ASP A 592 -4.11 -7.47 -4.96
C ASP A 592 -3.45 -8.25 -6.12
N VAL A 593 -2.18 -8.63 -5.99
CA VAL A 593 -1.49 -9.49 -6.98
C VAL A 593 -2.04 -10.91 -6.95
N CYS A 594 -2.27 -11.48 -5.76
CA CYS A 594 -2.83 -12.81 -5.59
C CYS A 594 -4.25 -12.90 -6.15
N ALA A 595 -5.07 -11.85 -6.02
CA ALA A 595 -6.40 -11.78 -6.62
C ALA A 595 -6.35 -11.98 -8.14
N VAL A 596 -5.40 -11.34 -8.82
CA VAL A 596 -5.19 -11.51 -10.26
C VAL A 596 -4.76 -12.95 -10.57
N GLU A 597 -3.81 -13.51 -9.82
CA GLU A 597 -3.31 -14.88 -10.04
C GLU A 597 -4.38 -15.95 -9.77
N VAL A 598 -5.22 -15.77 -8.74
CA VAL A 598 -6.35 -16.66 -8.44
C VAL A 598 -7.35 -16.66 -9.59
N LEU A 599 -7.69 -15.48 -10.12
CA LEU A 599 -8.60 -15.36 -11.27
C LEU A 599 -7.99 -15.97 -12.54
N LEU A 600 -6.68 -15.82 -12.74
CA LEU A 600 -6.00 -16.37 -13.91
C LEU A 600 -5.88 -17.90 -13.86
N ARG A 601 -5.52 -18.45 -12.69
CA ARG A 601 -5.15 -19.87 -12.52
C ARG A 601 -6.27 -20.73 -11.96
N GLN A 602 -7.36 -20.12 -11.50
CA GLN A 602 -8.49 -20.80 -10.86
C GLN A 602 -8.02 -21.71 -9.71
N THR A 603 -7.04 -21.21 -8.95
CA THR A 603 -6.39 -21.90 -7.82
C THR A 603 -6.21 -20.90 -6.70
N VAL A 604 -6.65 -21.23 -5.50
CA VAL A 604 -6.61 -20.34 -4.32
C VAL A 604 -5.52 -20.77 -3.34
N PRO A 605 -4.89 -19.82 -2.61
CA PRO A 605 -4.01 -20.14 -1.49
C PRO A 605 -4.79 -20.65 -0.28
N PRO A 606 -4.19 -21.50 0.56
CA PRO A 606 -4.75 -21.85 1.86
C PRO A 606 -4.66 -20.69 2.85
N VAL A 607 -5.59 -20.62 3.80
CA VAL A 607 -5.37 -19.86 5.04
C VAL A 607 -4.62 -20.77 6.02
N PRO A 608 -3.37 -20.45 6.38
CA PRO A 608 -2.55 -21.34 7.18
C PRO A 608 -3.01 -21.37 8.65
N ASN A 609 -2.70 -22.49 9.32
CA ASN A 609 -2.85 -22.68 10.77
C ASN A 609 -4.24 -22.43 11.37
N TYR A 610 -5.32 -22.48 10.57
CA TYR A 610 -6.69 -22.42 11.10
C TYR A 610 -7.09 -23.76 11.76
N LYS A 611 -7.14 -23.79 13.09
CA LYS A 611 -7.41 -24.96 13.93
C LYS A 611 -8.63 -24.75 14.84
N GLU A 612 -8.78 -23.55 15.41
CA GLU A 612 -9.82 -23.26 16.39
C GLU A 612 -10.81 -22.22 15.85
N LYS A 613 -12.07 -22.62 15.79
CA LYS A 613 -13.16 -21.73 15.39
C LYS A 613 -13.40 -20.66 16.44
N ASP A 614 -13.49 -19.42 15.97
CA ASP A 614 -13.90 -18.30 16.79
C ASP A 614 -15.42 -18.16 16.76
N ALA A 615 -16.07 -18.39 17.91
CA ALA A 615 -17.51 -18.28 18.05
C ALA A 615 -18.04 -16.86 17.74
N TYR A 616 -17.22 -15.82 17.97
CA TYR A 616 -17.61 -14.43 17.67
C TYR A 616 -17.75 -14.18 16.17
N LEU A 617 -16.88 -14.80 15.37
CA LEU A 617 -16.88 -14.62 13.92
C LEU A 617 -18.00 -15.41 13.24
N GLY A 618 -18.52 -16.46 13.88
CA GLY A 618 -19.57 -17.31 13.33
C GLY A 618 -19.05 -18.34 12.31
N GLU A 619 -19.93 -18.83 11.45
CA GLU A 619 -19.53 -19.75 10.36
C GLU A 619 -18.91 -18.96 9.20
N LEU A 620 -17.68 -19.33 8.82
CA LEU A 620 -16.95 -18.73 7.72
C LEU A 620 -16.45 -19.81 6.76
N LYS A 621 -16.54 -19.55 5.46
CA LYS A 621 -15.98 -20.42 4.43
C LYS A 621 -14.53 -20.02 4.16
N ILE A 622 -13.62 -20.56 4.97
CA ILE A 622 -12.17 -20.28 4.89
C ILE A 622 -11.51 -21.16 3.83
N SER A 623 -10.62 -20.57 3.01
CA SER A 623 -9.88 -21.30 1.99
C SER A 623 -8.95 -22.36 2.58
N LYS A 624 -9.02 -23.58 2.00
CA LYS A 624 -8.13 -24.71 2.29
C LYS A 624 -7.03 -24.89 1.23
N GLY A 625 -6.97 -24.00 0.25
CA GLY A 625 -6.08 -24.08 -0.90
C GLY A 625 -6.58 -25.01 -2.02
N GLY A 626 -5.98 -24.87 -3.19
CA GLY A 626 -6.24 -25.74 -4.35
C GLY A 626 -7.19 -25.16 -5.39
N PRO A 627 -7.65 -25.97 -6.36
CA PRO A 627 -8.50 -25.49 -7.45
C PRO A 627 -9.82 -24.91 -6.94
N TYR A 628 -10.20 -23.74 -7.43
CA TYR A 628 -11.47 -23.08 -7.11
C TYR A 628 -11.93 -22.22 -8.29
N ALA A 629 -13.10 -22.58 -8.85
CA ALA A 629 -13.69 -21.84 -9.94
C ALA A 629 -14.29 -20.52 -9.42
N CYS A 630 -13.69 -19.40 -9.81
CA CYS A 630 -14.15 -18.06 -9.43
C CYS A 630 -14.08 -17.08 -10.60
N ARG A 631 -15.08 -16.20 -10.64
CA ARG A 631 -15.24 -15.11 -11.61
C ARG A 631 -14.81 -13.78 -11.05
N TYR A 632 -14.86 -13.61 -9.72
CA TYR A 632 -14.60 -12.35 -9.04
C TYR A 632 -13.63 -12.49 -7.88
N ALA A 633 -12.82 -11.46 -7.64
CA ALA A 633 -12.04 -11.33 -6.41
C ALA A 633 -12.33 -9.97 -5.78
N LEU A 634 -12.97 -9.97 -4.62
CA LEU A 634 -13.26 -8.79 -3.82
C LEU A 634 -12.14 -8.58 -2.82
N ARG A 635 -11.51 -7.40 -2.87
CA ARG A 635 -10.45 -6.99 -1.94
C ARG A 635 -10.99 -5.95 -0.97
N PHE A 636 -10.66 -6.11 0.30
CA PHE A 636 -10.76 -5.07 1.32
C PHE A 636 -9.40 -4.80 1.94
N ALA A 637 -9.01 -3.53 2.03
CA ALA A 637 -7.84 -3.10 2.76
C ALA A 637 -8.22 -2.01 3.76
N ALA A 638 -7.63 -2.07 4.95
CA ALA A 638 -7.76 -1.02 5.95
C ALA A 638 -6.37 -0.60 6.44
N GLY A 639 -6.20 0.67 6.76
CA GLY A 639 -4.94 1.23 7.23
C GLY A 639 -5.11 2.02 8.53
N PHE A 640 -4.02 2.18 9.26
CA PHE A 640 -3.96 3.14 10.36
C PHE A 640 -4.36 4.55 9.87
N GLY A 641 -4.94 5.33 10.77
CA GLY A 641 -5.58 6.61 10.43
C GLY A 641 -6.98 6.44 9.83
N SER A 642 -7.66 5.31 10.06
CA SER A 642 -9.01 5.02 9.56
C SER A 642 -9.13 5.00 8.02
N GLN A 643 -8.09 4.55 7.32
CA GLN A 643 -8.11 4.42 5.86
C GLN A 643 -8.85 3.14 5.46
N VAL A 644 -9.72 3.23 4.46
CA VAL A 644 -10.53 2.12 3.93
C VAL A 644 -10.41 2.10 2.42
N ALA A 645 -10.16 0.93 1.83
CA ALA A 645 -10.13 0.75 0.38
C ALA A 645 -10.74 -0.60 -0.04
N PHE A 646 -11.42 -0.61 -1.17
CA PHE A 646 -12.03 -1.77 -1.81
C PHE A 646 -11.62 -1.84 -3.28
N ALA A 647 -11.48 -3.05 -3.80
CA ALA A 647 -11.33 -3.30 -5.23
C ALA A 647 -12.10 -4.57 -5.62
N LEU A 648 -12.71 -4.59 -6.81
CA LEU A 648 -13.33 -5.77 -7.40
C LEU A 648 -12.63 -6.10 -8.71
N TYR A 649 -12.03 -7.28 -8.76
CA TYR A 649 -11.42 -7.84 -9.96
C TYR A 649 -12.32 -8.91 -10.56
N ALA A 650 -12.23 -9.11 -11.88
CA ALA A 650 -12.91 -10.18 -12.59
C ALA A 650 -11.99 -10.90 -13.59
N THR A 651 -12.36 -12.11 -14.01
CA THR A 651 -11.60 -12.90 -14.98
C THR A 651 -11.43 -12.17 -16.32
N ALA A 652 -10.32 -12.45 -17.02
CA ALA A 652 -10.06 -11.90 -18.35
C ALA A 652 -10.99 -12.46 -19.44
N GLN A 653 -11.73 -13.54 -19.17
CA GLN A 653 -12.71 -14.14 -20.11
C GLN A 653 -14.16 -13.68 -19.84
N TYR A 654 -14.33 -12.51 -19.22
CA TYR A 654 -15.65 -11.97 -18.92
C TYR A 654 -16.33 -11.43 -20.19
N GLU A 655 -17.02 -12.31 -20.93
CA GLU A 655 -18.05 -12.00 -21.93
C GLU A 655 -19.18 -13.03 -21.88
#